data_AF-A0A8T5J1J6-F1
#
_entry.id   AF-A0A8T5J1J6-F1
#
_cell.length_a   1.000
_cell.length_b   1.000
_cell.length_c   1.000
_cell.angle_alpha   90.00
_cell.angle_beta   90.00
_cell.angle_gamma   90.00
#
_symmetry.space_group_name_H-M   'P 1'
#
loop_
_entity.id
_entity.type
_entity.pdbx_description
1 polymer ?
#
loop_
_entity_poly.entity_id
_entity_poly.type
_entity_poly.pdbx_seq_one_letter_code
_entity_poly.pdbx_strand_id
1 'polypeptide(L)'
;MGWYALLSLLSDRRVAFLLGFVIVAIVAAAVLTIVELRIKRRKNLRAAKTAEETETDKLNKVLKSEKPDMEKLDSVSRTAKEFFKEKYETHLNSNYSDLVAHFEKAHNPEAVAFCKNMFSTYYLSKEVTGANVNSLANSLIVMIRRKNRSEETSRVPTFMEKVERYFIRRKKVSIKKKKANMKVRMVRKIVKSRILEKRKTIKLSLIKKDLAEKNKRIKLKEIEKTSKRNEKITQKNERKIVRKNLSVKRAASRKARRVNRKLKRQRRVLMRKRKRAERKTMRVAAKQTRVAKKAATKKSNLLAKKRLKATKKLEMKRIEEIRELKAKKVADAKKTKADRARLVRIKETAARKKAVSLAKKKAVDAKTARKAKKIVMKKRKVAQKIAKRNALVRARKSKIVQANVVRMEKKYQKKKAKEGKRKTKVANRLSAKRTKVMLKKAKIIAKKNAEKQKIEAKLRKEAKRVAEKRAIEMAKKQKIAAEESFKKKAIAERKAKAVSVQKVREAIKLDKRREEEDARKLKELFEKNRKEKILKDKRSLENQKIAAKKAKAAKINGRRNARVAAKVAAKKAKIAKRTEKKNARIRAKVSKKKARIDRKAKIIAAKKSKKAKRIAEKDAERSRIITEKKSRRQGIESKKNAAVEAKKRAKLNRGIAAKKAREARERKIEEDKFKAKADAENTRRRRLSAKRTKVMARDKKKADRKAMKEASRRGRELNRKTKIDAKAAKNATKIRARLKIKREKKIAKEEKARVRLSRIAAKKREREVKIRLKAVEAEAKRRSKKKSPEKANKENHTIGSKEWFKAMNKR
;
A
#
# COMPACT_ATOMS: atom_id res chain seq x y z
N MET A 1 54.06 44.09 -56.21
CA MET A 1 54.42 42.66 -56.30
C MET A 1 53.23 41.81 -55.89
N GLY A 2 52.76 40.93 -56.78
CA GLY A 2 51.47 40.25 -56.64
C GLY A 2 51.43 39.25 -55.48
N TRP A 3 50.26 39.12 -54.84
CA TRP A 3 49.95 38.09 -53.83
C TRP A 3 50.32 36.66 -54.25
N TYR A 4 50.38 36.41 -55.56
CA TYR A 4 50.83 35.15 -56.15
C TYR A 4 52.31 34.83 -55.85
N ALA A 5 53.19 35.82 -55.73
CA ALA A 5 54.58 35.60 -55.35
C ALA A 5 54.70 35.12 -53.89
N LEU A 6 53.89 35.68 -52.97
CA LEU A 6 53.78 35.22 -51.58
C LEU A 6 53.22 33.80 -51.48
N LEU A 7 52.21 33.46 -52.29
CA LEU A 7 51.66 32.10 -52.35
C LEU A 7 52.64 31.10 -53.00
N SER A 8 53.43 31.54 -53.98
CA SER A 8 54.47 30.71 -54.61
C SER A 8 55.62 30.42 -53.63
N LEU A 9 56.05 31.41 -52.85
CA LEU A 9 57.02 31.24 -51.75
C LEU A 9 56.49 30.30 -50.65
N LEU A 10 55.18 30.33 -50.36
CA LEU A 10 54.54 29.41 -49.42
C LEU A 10 54.38 27.98 -49.95
N SER A 11 54.44 27.79 -51.28
CA SER A 11 54.36 26.47 -51.91
C SER A 11 55.69 25.72 -51.91
N ASP A 12 56.80 26.43 -51.71
CA ASP A 12 58.10 25.82 -51.60
C ASP A 12 58.16 24.96 -50.32
N ARG A 13 58.47 23.67 -50.50
CA ARG A 13 58.47 22.68 -49.41
C ARG A 13 59.42 23.07 -48.28
N ARG A 14 60.51 23.78 -48.60
CA ARG A 14 61.49 24.25 -47.60
C ARG A 14 60.89 25.34 -46.71
N VAL A 15 60.22 26.31 -47.30
CA VAL A 15 59.55 27.41 -46.58
C VAL A 15 58.35 26.87 -45.79
N ALA A 16 57.58 25.95 -46.36
CA ALA A 16 56.48 25.29 -45.65
C ALA A 16 56.95 24.49 -44.42
N PHE A 17 58.12 23.84 -44.50
CA PHE A 17 58.72 23.12 -43.37
C PHE A 17 59.14 24.08 -42.25
N LEU A 18 59.83 25.18 -42.60
CA LEU A 18 60.22 26.24 -41.66
C LEU A 18 59.00 26.89 -40.99
N LEU A 19 57.97 27.21 -41.77
CA LEU A 19 56.71 27.77 -41.25
C LEU A 19 56.01 26.80 -40.30
N GLY A 20 56.02 25.51 -40.63
CA GLY A 20 55.51 24.45 -39.76
C GLY A 20 56.23 24.42 -38.41
N PHE A 21 57.57 24.56 -38.41
CA PHE A 21 58.38 24.58 -37.20
C PHE A 21 58.08 25.79 -36.32
N VAL A 22 57.92 26.98 -36.93
CA VAL A 22 57.53 28.21 -36.22
C VAL A 22 56.16 28.06 -35.57
N ILE A 23 55.18 27.49 -36.26
CA ILE A 23 53.84 27.24 -35.70
C ILE A 23 53.94 26.25 -34.52
N VAL A 24 54.74 25.19 -34.63
CA VAL A 24 54.95 24.23 -33.54
C VAL A 24 55.61 24.90 -32.33
N ALA A 25 56.59 25.77 -32.54
CA ALA A 25 57.24 26.54 -31.48
C ALA A 25 56.26 27.48 -30.75
N ILE A 26 55.39 28.18 -31.49
CA ILE A 26 54.33 29.04 -30.91
C ILE A 26 53.36 28.20 -30.07
N VAL A 27 52.95 27.03 -30.56
CA VAL A 27 52.07 26.12 -29.81
C VAL A 27 52.76 25.61 -28.55
N ALA A 28 54.05 25.24 -28.62
CA ALA A 28 54.83 24.80 -27.48
C ALA A 28 54.96 25.90 -26.41
N ALA A 29 55.29 27.13 -26.83
CA ALA A 29 55.34 28.30 -25.95
C ALA A 29 53.99 28.53 -25.25
N ALA A 30 52.88 28.52 -26.00
CA ALA A 30 51.54 28.69 -25.42
C ALA A 30 51.20 27.59 -24.39
N VAL A 31 51.60 26.34 -24.63
CA VAL A 31 51.42 25.24 -23.68
C VAL A 31 52.25 25.47 -22.41
N LEU A 32 53.52 25.89 -22.54
CA LEU A 32 54.40 26.24 -21.43
C LEU A 32 53.80 27.38 -20.59
N THR A 33 53.31 28.46 -21.22
CA THR A 33 52.67 29.57 -20.50
C THR A 33 51.44 29.10 -19.71
N ILE A 34 50.63 28.20 -20.28
CA ILE A 34 49.46 27.63 -19.58
C ILE A 34 49.89 26.79 -18.37
N VAL A 35 50.97 26.02 -18.50
CA VAL A 35 51.52 25.19 -17.42
C VAL A 35 52.05 26.07 -16.30
N GLU A 36 52.85 27.10 -16.61
CA GLU A 36 53.35 28.06 -15.63
C GLU A 36 52.22 28.81 -14.91
N LEU A 37 51.24 29.32 -15.66
CA LEU A 37 50.05 29.97 -15.08
C LEU A 37 49.31 29.02 -14.13
N ARG A 38 49.26 27.72 -14.45
CA ARG A 38 48.62 26.72 -13.60
C ARG A 38 49.44 26.44 -12.34
N ILE A 39 50.78 26.42 -12.43
CA ILE A 39 51.69 26.24 -11.30
C ILE A 39 51.66 27.47 -10.39
N LYS A 40 51.83 28.69 -10.94
CA LYS A 40 51.72 29.96 -10.20
C LYS A 40 50.37 30.08 -9.50
N ARG A 41 49.24 29.80 -10.20
CA ARG A 41 47.92 29.77 -9.55
C ARG A 41 47.82 28.75 -8.43
N ARG A 42 48.44 27.57 -8.55
CA ARG A 42 48.44 26.55 -7.48
C ARG A 42 49.31 26.97 -6.29
N LYS A 43 50.47 27.58 -6.53
CA LYS A 43 51.34 28.13 -5.46
C LYS A 43 50.61 29.26 -4.73
N ASN A 44 50.02 30.22 -5.45
CA ASN A 44 49.25 31.31 -4.84
C ASN A 44 48.00 30.79 -4.11
N LEU A 45 47.33 29.75 -4.61
CA LEU A 45 46.22 29.10 -3.89
C LEU A 45 46.66 28.32 -2.65
N ARG A 46 47.92 27.86 -2.58
CA ARG A 46 48.47 27.21 -1.39
C ARG A 46 48.92 28.27 -0.39
N ALA A 47 49.65 29.28 -0.82
CA ALA A 47 50.05 30.44 -0.02
C ALA A 47 48.83 31.18 0.55
N ALA A 48 47.81 31.43 -0.26
CA ALA A 48 46.54 32.01 0.22
C ALA A 48 45.81 31.08 1.17
N LYS A 49 45.87 29.76 0.99
CA LYS A 49 45.27 28.82 1.96
C LYS A 49 46.05 28.75 3.27
N THR A 50 47.38 28.82 3.23
CA THR A 50 48.22 28.84 4.43
C THR A 50 48.13 30.19 5.15
N ALA A 51 47.88 31.29 4.42
CA ALA A 51 47.53 32.58 4.99
C ALA A 51 46.09 32.63 5.54
N GLU A 52 45.15 31.91 4.91
CA GLU A 52 43.76 31.72 5.38
C GLU A 52 43.64 30.67 6.50
N GLU A 53 44.71 29.94 6.84
CA GLU A 53 44.69 29.00 7.96
C GLU A 53 44.58 29.79 9.25
N THR A 54 43.36 29.87 9.77
CA THR A 54 43.08 30.52 11.04
C THR A 54 43.96 29.92 12.14
N GLU A 55 44.36 30.70 13.13
CA GLU A 55 45.11 30.22 14.31
C GLU A 55 44.43 29.00 14.93
N THR A 56 43.09 28.97 14.91
CA THR A 56 42.31 27.83 15.37
C THR A 56 42.52 26.57 14.53
N ASP A 57 42.77 26.69 13.22
CA ASP A 57 43.09 25.54 12.36
C ASP A 57 44.53 25.04 12.60
N LYS A 58 45.49 25.93 12.86
CA LYS A 58 46.86 25.56 13.26
C LYS A 58 46.85 24.75 14.56
N LEU A 59 46.16 25.25 15.58
CA LEU A 59 45.95 24.54 16.85
C LEU A 59 45.27 23.18 16.65
N ASN A 60 44.20 23.13 15.85
CA ASN A 60 43.50 21.87 15.56
C ASN A 60 44.36 20.85 14.79
N LYS A 61 45.36 21.28 14.02
CA LYS A 61 46.31 20.38 13.37
C LYS A 61 47.31 19.83 14.37
N VAL A 62 47.85 20.67 15.23
CA VAL A 62 48.79 20.24 16.29
C VAL A 62 48.13 19.24 17.23
N LEU A 63 46.90 19.51 17.68
CA LEU A 63 46.16 18.57 18.55
C LEU A 63 45.90 17.19 17.92
N LYS A 64 45.85 17.12 16.58
CA LYS A 64 45.64 15.87 15.84
C LYS A 64 46.94 15.21 15.39
N SER A 65 48.07 15.88 15.55
CA SER A 65 49.36 15.33 15.21
C SER A 65 49.79 14.32 16.28
N GLU A 66 50.55 13.31 15.87
CA GLU A 66 51.08 12.27 16.75
C GLU A 66 52.31 12.74 17.55
N LYS A 67 52.48 14.07 17.69
CA LYS A 67 53.54 14.68 18.51
C LYS A 67 53.37 14.33 20.00
N PRO A 68 54.45 14.31 20.79
CA PRO A 68 54.36 14.14 22.25
C PRO A 68 53.53 15.26 22.87
N ASP A 69 52.91 14.98 24.01
CA ASP A 69 51.96 15.91 24.63
C ASP A 69 52.65 17.22 25.10
N MET A 70 53.94 17.17 25.44
CA MET A 70 54.74 18.36 25.75
C MET A 70 54.92 19.27 24.53
N GLU A 71 55.30 18.74 23.36
CA GLU A 71 55.41 19.54 22.12
C GLU A 71 54.07 20.16 21.69
N LYS A 72 52.96 19.45 21.94
CA LYS A 72 51.61 20.00 21.70
C LYS A 72 51.35 21.16 22.66
N LEU A 73 51.74 21.04 23.93
CA LEU A 73 51.61 22.09 24.93
C LEU A 73 52.47 23.31 24.57
N ASP A 74 53.71 23.12 24.12
CA ASP A 74 54.58 24.21 23.64
C ASP A 74 53.96 24.95 22.45
N SER A 75 53.39 24.20 21.52
CA SER A 75 52.70 24.79 20.37
C SER A 75 51.46 25.59 20.79
N VAL A 76 50.69 25.10 21.77
CA VAL A 76 49.56 25.82 22.37
C VAL A 76 50.06 27.08 23.07
N SER A 77 51.18 26.98 23.80
CA SER A 77 51.82 28.09 24.51
C SER A 77 52.23 29.20 23.56
N ARG A 78 52.99 28.84 22.52
CA ARG A 78 53.43 29.77 21.47
C ARG A 78 52.26 30.44 20.78
N THR A 79 51.24 29.67 20.39
CA THR A 79 50.05 30.22 19.74
C THR A 79 49.28 31.15 20.67
N ALA A 80 49.21 30.83 21.97
CA ALA A 80 48.57 31.69 22.96
C ALA A 80 49.31 33.02 23.13
N LYS A 81 50.64 32.99 23.28
CA LYS A 81 51.45 34.21 23.42
C LYS A 81 51.42 35.07 22.15
N GLU A 82 51.47 34.47 20.96
CA GLU A 82 51.29 35.16 19.68
C GLU A 82 49.91 35.84 19.62
N PHE A 83 48.84 35.13 20.00
CA PHE A 83 47.48 35.68 20.05
C PHE A 83 47.34 36.81 21.08
N PHE A 84 47.94 36.67 22.27
CA PHE A 84 47.89 37.70 23.31
C PHE A 84 48.64 38.96 22.91
N LYS A 85 49.81 38.80 22.27
CA LYS A 85 50.54 39.91 21.66
C LYS A 85 49.69 40.63 20.60
N GLU A 86 49.08 39.89 19.68
CA GLU A 86 48.32 40.51 18.58
C GLU A 86 47.05 41.21 19.08
N LYS A 87 46.34 40.63 20.05
CA LYS A 87 44.99 41.08 20.46
C LYS A 87 44.92 41.94 21.71
N TYR A 88 45.97 41.90 22.53
CA TYR A 88 46.04 42.60 23.81
C TYR A 88 47.39 43.29 24.02
N GLU A 89 48.22 43.40 22.97
CA GLU A 89 49.48 44.17 22.96
C GLU A 89 50.49 43.75 24.03
N THR A 90 50.42 42.50 24.50
CA THR A 90 51.37 41.95 25.47
C THR A 90 52.71 41.61 24.83
N HIS A 91 53.79 41.61 25.61
CA HIS A 91 55.10 41.19 25.11
C HIS A 91 55.14 39.67 24.81
N LEU A 92 55.82 39.26 23.73
CA LEU A 92 55.87 37.84 23.32
C LEU A 92 56.56 36.96 24.37
N ASN A 93 57.53 37.55 25.09
CA ASN A 93 58.34 36.85 26.08
C ASN A 93 57.75 36.92 27.50
N SER A 94 56.57 37.52 27.69
CA SER A 94 55.94 37.59 29.02
C SER A 94 55.71 36.18 29.59
N ASN A 95 55.95 36.03 30.89
CA ASN A 95 55.63 34.80 31.61
C ASN A 95 54.12 34.74 31.87
N TYR A 96 53.58 33.54 32.10
CA TYR A 96 52.16 33.38 32.34
C TYR A 96 51.70 34.04 33.66
N SER A 97 52.60 34.20 34.64
CA SER A 97 52.39 35.02 35.84
C SER A 97 52.09 36.48 35.49
N ASP A 98 52.91 37.06 34.62
CA ASP A 98 52.81 38.47 34.23
C ASP A 98 51.55 38.69 33.38
N LEU A 99 51.25 37.72 32.50
CA LEU A 99 50.01 37.71 31.72
C LEU A 99 48.77 37.61 32.61
N VAL A 100 48.81 36.87 33.73
CA VAL A 100 47.71 36.84 34.70
C VAL A 100 47.49 38.23 35.29
N ALA A 101 48.54 38.88 35.80
CA ALA A 101 48.44 40.22 36.35
C ALA A 101 47.92 41.23 35.31
N HIS A 102 48.40 41.14 34.07
CA HIS A 102 47.94 41.98 32.96
C HIS A 102 46.43 41.79 32.67
N PHE A 103 45.96 40.54 32.59
CA PHE A 103 44.55 40.25 32.29
C PHE A 103 43.60 40.47 33.48
N GLU A 104 44.09 40.41 34.71
CA GLU A 104 43.33 40.82 35.90
C GLU A 104 43.06 42.33 35.89
N LYS A 105 44.08 43.14 35.58
CA LYS A 105 43.92 44.60 35.37
C LYS A 105 42.97 44.92 34.22
N ALA A 106 43.01 44.15 33.13
CA ALA A 106 42.13 44.32 31.97
C ALA A 106 40.71 43.70 32.16
N HIS A 107 40.39 43.19 33.35
CA HIS A 107 39.12 42.54 33.69
C HIS A 107 38.68 41.45 32.70
N ASN A 108 39.63 40.61 32.22
CA ASN A 108 39.35 39.52 31.30
C ASN A 108 39.47 38.15 31.99
N PRO A 109 38.43 37.68 32.72
CA PRO A 109 38.50 36.49 33.56
C PRO A 109 38.75 35.20 32.76
N GLU A 110 38.40 35.16 31.47
CA GLU A 110 38.64 34.00 30.61
C GLU A 110 40.13 33.83 30.28
N ALA A 111 40.81 34.94 29.97
CA ALA A 111 42.24 34.95 29.72
C ALA A 111 43.03 34.67 31.01
N VAL A 112 42.58 35.20 32.15
CA VAL A 112 43.14 34.89 33.47
C VAL A 112 43.04 33.40 33.78
N ALA A 113 41.84 32.81 33.65
CA ALA A 113 41.64 31.38 33.90
C ALA A 113 42.48 30.51 32.94
N PHE A 114 42.61 30.92 31.68
CA PHE A 114 43.49 30.24 30.74
C PHE A 114 44.97 30.32 31.18
N CYS A 115 45.48 31.51 31.50
CA CYS A 115 46.89 31.69 31.90
C CYS A 115 47.21 30.94 33.20
N LYS A 116 46.29 30.93 34.19
CA LYS A 116 46.45 30.15 35.44
C LYS A 116 46.54 28.64 35.16
N ASN A 117 45.63 28.12 34.33
CA ASN A 117 45.65 26.70 33.95
C ASN A 117 46.85 26.34 33.08
N MET A 118 47.31 27.27 32.24
CA MET A 118 48.50 27.09 31.42
C MET A 118 49.75 27.08 32.30
N PHE A 119 49.86 28.01 33.25
CA PHE A 119 50.95 28.05 34.24
C PHE A 119 51.01 26.77 35.06
N SER A 120 49.86 26.30 35.57
CA SER A 120 49.81 25.06 36.36
C SER A 120 50.22 23.82 35.54
N THR A 121 49.81 23.76 34.27
CA THR A 121 50.11 22.61 33.40
C THR A 121 51.53 22.67 32.83
N TYR A 122 52.11 23.86 32.69
CA TYR A 122 53.43 24.03 32.09
C TYR A 122 54.57 23.98 33.12
N TYR A 123 54.35 24.53 34.32
CA TYR A 123 55.40 24.67 35.32
C TYR A 123 55.18 23.84 36.60
N LEU A 124 53.93 23.52 36.97
CA LEU A 124 53.63 22.86 38.25
C LEU A 124 53.31 21.36 38.13
N SER A 125 52.78 20.88 37.00
CA SER A 125 52.40 19.48 36.85
C SER A 125 53.61 18.60 36.48
N LYS A 126 53.87 17.57 37.29
CA LYS A 126 54.91 16.56 37.02
C LYS A 126 54.65 15.75 35.73
N GLU A 127 53.40 15.60 35.30
CA GLU A 127 53.04 14.85 34.08
C GLU A 127 52.03 15.63 33.21
N VAL A 128 52.40 15.85 31.94
CA VAL A 128 51.55 16.50 30.95
C VAL A 128 50.68 15.46 30.25
N THR A 129 49.41 15.39 30.65
CA THR A 129 48.44 14.49 30.00
C THR A 129 47.83 15.15 28.75
N GLY A 130 47.66 14.38 27.68
CA GLY A 130 46.99 14.87 26.46
C GLY A 130 45.56 15.38 26.70
N ALA A 131 44.88 14.95 27.77
CA ALA A 131 43.58 15.49 28.15
C ALA A 131 43.68 16.97 28.59
N ASN A 132 44.67 17.31 29.41
CA ASN A 132 44.92 18.67 29.88
C ASN A 132 45.31 19.59 28.72
N VAL A 133 46.20 19.13 27.84
CA VAL A 133 46.61 19.87 26.62
C VAL A 133 45.41 20.13 25.71
N ASN A 134 44.56 19.13 25.49
CA ASN A 134 43.32 19.30 24.72
C ASN A 134 42.36 20.29 25.36
N SER A 135 42.24 20.28 26.70
CA SER A 135 41.39 21.23 27.44
C SER A 135 41.88 22.67 27.25
N LEU A 136 43.19 22.91 27.46
CA LEU A 136 43.83 24.21 27.27
C LEU A 136 43.67 24.72 25.84
N ALA A 137 43.97 23.88 24.85
CA ALA A 137 43.84 24.27 23.46
C ALA A 137 42.39 24.57 23.06
N ASN A 138 41.41 23.82 23.60
CA ASN A 138 40.00 24.13 23.38
C ASN A 138 39.59 25.45 24.05
N SER A 139 40.10 25.73 25.25
CA SER A 139 39.89 27.02 25.93
C SER A 139 40.43 28.17 25.09
N LEU A 140 41.67 28.06 24.60
CA LEU A 140 42.28 29.02 23.68
C LEU A 140 41.46 29.22 22.39
N ILE A 141 41.03 28.13 21.75
CA ILE A 141 40.18 28.20 20.55
C ILE A 141 38.85 28.93 20.84
N VAL A 142 38.26 28.75 22.02
CA VAL A 142 37.04 29.45 22.42
C VAL A 142 37.31 30.95 22.60
N MET A 143 38.40 31.32 23.27
CA MET A 143 38.81 32.72 23.44
C MET A 143 39.06 33.40 22.09
N ILE A 144 39.87 32.80 21.20
CA ILE A 144 40.14 33.31 19.85
C ILE A 144 38.82 33.54 19.10
N ARG A 145 37.90 32.56 19.15
CA ARG A 145 36.60 32.68 18.47
C ARG A 145 35.71 33.76 19.06
N ARG A 146 35.75 33.97 20.37
CA ARG A 146 34.96 35.01 21.04
C ARG A 146 35.49 36.39 20.68
N LYS A 147 36.80 36.61 20.78
CA LYS A 147 37.45 37.87 20.41
C LYS A 147 37.27 38.21 18.93
N ASN A 148 37.51 37.26 18.03
CA ASN A 148 37.28 37.45 16.60
C ASN A 148 35.80 37.71 16.29
N ARG A 149 34.87 37.11 17.04
CA ARG A 149 33.44 37.43 16.89
C ARG A 149 33.11 38.83 17.39
N SER A 150 33.61 39.24 18.55
CA SER A 150 33.36 40.61 19.05
C SER A 150 33.89 41.64 18.06
N GLU A 151 35.10 41.44 17.52
CA GLU A 151 35.69 42.29 16.47
C GLU A 151 34.90 42.25 15.16
N GLU A 152 34.47 41.07 14.69
CA GLU A 152 33.62 40.94 13.50
C GLU A 152 32.23 41.57 13.68
N THR A 153 31.74 41.67 14.93
CA THR A 153 30.41 42.19 15.25
C THR A 153 30.45 43.71 15.47
N SER A 154 31.55 44.22 16.04
CA SER A 154 31.77 45.66 16.19
C SER A 154 32.19 46.31 14.86
N ARG A 155 32.93 45.60 13.99
CA ARG A 155 33.32 46.09 12.67
C ARG A 155 32.13 46.09 11.70
N VAL A 156 31.84 47.26 11.12
CA VAL A 156 30.90 47.36 10.00
C VAL A 156 31.53 46.68 8.78
N PRO A 157 30.95 45.58 8.25
CA PRO A 157 31.58 44.85 7.16
C PRO A 157 31.63 45.72 5.90
N THR A 158 32.83 45.82 5.32
CA THR A 158 33.08 46.56 4.07
C THR A 158 32.25 45.97 2.91
N PHE A 159 32.03 46.75 1.85
CA PHE A 159 31.25 46.28 0.70
C PHE A 159 31.85 44.99 0.09
N MET A 160 33.17 44.91 -0.03
CA MET A 160 33.88 43.73 -0.54
C MET A 160 33.68 42.51 0.39
N GLU A 161 33.78 42.69 1.71
CA GLU A 161 33.47 41.62 2.67
C GLU A 161 32.02 41.13 2.58
N LYS A 162 31.04 42.03 2.37
CA LYS A 162 29.64 41.64 2.16
C LYS A 162 29.49 40.76 0.91
N VAL A 163 30.18 41.11 -0.17
CA VAL A 163 30.19 40.35 -1.43
C VAL A 163 30.85 38.98 -1.24
N GLU A 164 32.01 38.93 -0.58
CA GLU A 164 32.71 37.67 -0.27
C GLU A 164 31.89 36.77 0.65
N ARG A 165 31.34 37.30 1.75
CA ARG A 165 30.43 36.58 2.66
C ARG A 165 29.25 35.99 1.89
N TYR A 166 28.69 36.72 0.91
CA TYR A 166 27.64 36.22 0.04
C TYR A 166 28.11 35.04 -0.83
N PHE A 167 29.28 35.15 -1.48
CA PHE A 167 29.84 34.07 -2.29
C PHE A 167 30.19 32.83 -1.47
N ILE A 168 30.81 33.00 -0.29
CA ILE A 168 31.12 31.92 0.65
C ILE A 168 29.82 31.24 1.10
N ARG A 169 28.79 32.01 1.47
CA ARG A 169 27.48 31.48 1.86
C ARG A 169 26.84 30.70 0.71
N ARG A 170 26.90 31.23 -0.52
CA ARG A 170 26.39 30.57 -1.72
C ARG A 170 27.14 29.28 -2.03
N LYS A 171 28.47 29.27 -1.90
CA LYS A 171 29.34 28.10 -2.07
C LYS A 171 29.02 27.03 -1.02
N LYS A 172 28.95 27.39 0.26
CA LYS A 172 28.56 26.50 1.38
C LYS A 172 27.17 25.88 1.15
N VAL A 173 26.17 26.68 0.75
CA VAL A 173 24.82 26.19 0.41
C VAL A 173 24.86 25.23 -0.79
N SER A 174 25.65 25.54 -1.82
CA SER A 174 25.80 24.67 -2.99
C SER A 174 26.42 23.31 -2.63
N ILE A 175 27.45 23.30 -1.76
CA ILE A 175 28.13 22.08 -1.29
C ILE A 175 27.17 21.26 -0.43
N LYS A 176 26.45 21.88 0.52
CA LYS A 176 25.42 21.21 1.32
C LYS A 176 24.35 20.57 0.43
N LYS A 177 23.88 21.29 -0.59
CA LYS A 177 22.91 20.77 -1.58
C LYS A 177 23.47 19.60 -2.40
N LYS A 178 24.74 19.67 -2.83
CA LYS A 178 25.43 18.57 -3.52
C LYS A 178 25.56 17.33 -2.62
N LYS A 179 26.03 17.48 -1.37
CA LYS A 179 26.13 16.39 -0.37
C LYS A 179 24.76 15.76 -0.10
N ALA A 180 23.70 16.56 0.09
CA ALA A 180 22.33 16.06 0.27
C ALA A 180 21.84 15.27 -0.96
N ASN A 181 22.08 15.78 -2.17
CA ASN A 181 21.73 15.08 -3.41
C ASN A 181 22.49 13.76 -3.58
N MET A 182 23.77 13.70 -3.17
CA MET A 182 24.52 12.44 -3.17
C MET A 182 23.93 11.42 -2.20
N LYS A 183 23.62 11.82 -0.96
CA LYS A 183 22.95 10.94 0.03
C LYS A 183 21.64 10.40 -0.54
N VAL A 184 20.81 11.25 -1.14
CA VAL A 184 19.55 10.82 -1.81
C VAL A 184 19.83 9.85 -2.97
N ARG A 185 20.89 10.06 -3.76
CA ARG A 185 21.28 9.13 -4.84
C ARG A 185 21.72 7.78 -4.28
N MET A 186 22.50 7.74 -3.20
CA MET A 186 22.93 6.50 -2.55
C MET A 186 21.74 5.73 -1.99
N VAL A 187 20.83 6.40 -1.26
CA VAL A 187 19.59 5.77 -0.76
C VAL A 187 18.76 5.22 -1.91
N ARG A 188 18.63 5.95 -3.04
CA ARG A 188 17.93 5.44 -4.22
C ARG A 188 18.60 4.20 -4.84
N LYS A 189 19.94 4.12 -4.84
CA LYS A 189 20.67 2.94 -5.30
C LYS A 189 20.39 1.74 -4.38
N ILE A 190 20.48 1.93 -3.06
CA ILE A 190 20.20 0.89 -2.05
C ILE A 190 18.75 0.40 -2.13
N VAL A 191 17.79 1.31 -2.29
CA VAL A 191 16.37 0.93 -2.44
C VAL A 191 16.16 0.14 -3.73
N LYS A 192 16.83 0.52 -4.83
CA LYS A 192 16.75 -0.23 -6.10
C LYS A 192 17.37 -1.63 -5.98
N SER A 193 18.53 -1.78 -5.34
CA SER A 193 19.15 -3.10 -5.14
C SER A 193 18.25 -4.00 -4.30
N ARG A 194 17.71 -3.50 -3.17
CA ARG A 194 16.75 -4.24 -2.34
C ARG A 194 15.49 -4.66 -3.11
N ILE A 195 14.96 -3.81 -4.01
CA ILE A 195 13.81 -4.18 -4.85
C ILE A 195 14.19 -5.28 -5.85
N LEU A 196 15.40 -5.24 -6.41
CA LEU A 196 15.88 -6.27 -7.34
C LEU A 196 16.08 -7.62 -6.63
N GLU A 197 16.66 -7.62 -5.43
CA GLU A 197 16.80 -8.82 -4.59
C GLU A 197 15.45 -9.41 -4.20
N LYS A 198 14.49 -8.57 -3.79
CA LYS A 198 13.11 -9.00 -3.54
C LYS A 198 12.47 -9.63 -4.78
N ARG A 199 12.74 -9.10 -5.97
CA ARG A 199 12.23 -9.70 -7.22
C ARG A 199 12.92 -11.03 -7.53
N LYS A 200 14.23 -11.16 -7.29
CA LYS A 200 14.96 -12.42 -7.46
C LYS A 200 14.43 -13.50 -6.52
N THR A 201 14.27 -13.18 -5.24
CA THR A 201 13.71 -14.12 -4.23
C THR A 201 12.28 -14.52 -4.55
N ILE A 202 11.41 -13.58 -4.95
CA ILE A 202 10.05 -13.90 -5.41
C ILE A 202 10.10 -14.85 -6.63
N LYS A 203 10.94 -14.56 -7.63
CA LYS A 203 11.11 -15.45 -8.80
C LYS A 203 11.57 -16.85 -8.39
N LEU A 204 12.57 -16.97 -7.51
CA LEU A 204 13.04 -18.26 -7.00
C LEU A 204 11.94 -18.99 -6.24
N SER A 205 11.13 -18.28 -5.43
CA SER A 205 10.01 -18.89 -4.72
C SER A 205 8.92 -19.39 -5.67
N LEU A 206 8.66 -18.68 -6.77
CA LEU A 206 7.74 -19.13 -7.82
C LEU A 206 8.28 -20.37 -8.53
N ILE A 207 9.57 -20.37 -8.92
CA ILE A 207 10.22 -21.53 -9.55
C ILE A 207 10.16 -22.75 -8.61
N LYS A 208 10.44 -22.58 -7.31
CA LYS A 208 10.33 -23.67 -6.31
C LYS A 208 8.90 -24.20 -6.19
N LYS A 209 7.89 -23.31 -6.24
CA LYS A 209 6.48 -23.72 -6.24
C LYS A 209 6.12 -24.48 -7.51
N ASP A 210 6.53 -24.00 -8.68
CA ASP A 210 6.28 -24.66 -9.96
C ASP A 210 6.94 -26.04 -10.01
N LEU A 211 8.16 -26.19 -9.49
CA LEU A 211 8.85 -27.48 -9.35
C LEU A 211 8.12 -28.40 -8.36
N ALA A 212 7.69 -27.88 -7.22
CA ALA A 212 6.91 -28.66 -6.25
C ALA A 212 5.57 -29.13 -6.83
N GLU A 213 4.88 -28.29 -7.61
CA GLU A 213 3.66 -28.66 -8.33
C GLU A 213 3.92 -29.70 -9.41
N LYS A 214 5.00 -29.55 -10.19
CA LYS A 214 5.41 -30.58 -11.16
C LYS A 214 5.69 -31.92 -10.47
N ASN A 215 6.43 -31.92 -9.37
CA ASN A 215 6.71 -33.13 -8.60
C ASN A 215 5.43 -33.74 -8.01
N LYS A 216 4.48 -32.92 -7.53
CA LYS A 216 3.16 -33.40 -7.12
C LYS A 216 2.40 -34.04 -8.28
N ARG A 217 2.41 -33.43 -9.48
CA ARG A 217 1.77 -34.00 -10.67
C ARG A 217 2.42 -35.32 -11.09
N ILE A 218 3.75 -35.43 -11.00
CA ILE A 218 4.47 -36.67 -11.29
C ILE A 218 4.06 -37.76 -10.28
N LYS A 219 4.08 -37.46 -8.97
CA LYS A 219 3.63 -38.39 -7.93
C LYS A 219 2.17 -38.80 -8.09
N LEU A 220 1.28 -37.86 -8.43
CA LEU A 220 -0.13 -38.17 -8.70
C LEU A 220 -0.28 -39.08 -9.92
N LYS A 221 0.49 -38.85 -10.99
CA LYS A 221 0.51 -39.74 -12.17
C LYS A 221 1.08 -41.12 -11.85
N GLU A 222 2.06 -41.21 -10.96
CA GLU A 222 2.59 -42.50 -10.48
C GLU A 222 1.55 -43.24 -9.65
N ILE A 223 0.89 -42.56 -8.70
CA ILE A 223 -0.21 -43.12 -7.92
C ILE A 223 -1.37 -43.56 -8.82
N GLU A 224 -1.70 -42.78 -9.85
CA GLU A 224 -2.73 -43.14 -10.83
C GLU A 224 -2.32 -44.34 -11.69
N LYS A 225 -1.02 -44.46 -12.03
CA LYS A 225 -0.50 -45.64 -12.74
C LYS A 225 -0.51 -46.88 -11.86
N THR A 226 -0.14 -46.76 -10.58
CA THR A 226 -0.19 -47.89 -9.63
C THR A 226 -1.62 -48.26 -9.29
N SER A 227 -2.53 -47.29 -9.14
CA SER A 227 -3.96 -47.56 -8.93
C SER A 227 -4.56 -48.26 -10.14
N LYS A 228 -4.29 -47.81 -11.37
CA LYS A 228 -4.75 -48.50 -12.60
C LYS A 228 -4.16 -49.90 -12.76
N ARG A 229 -2.92 -50.13 -12.32
CA ARG A 229 -2.32 -51.48 -12.30
C ARG A 229 -3.03 -52.38 -11.28
N ASN A 230 -3.25 -51.87 -10.06
CA ASN A 230 -3.95 -52.60 -9.00
C ASN A 230 -5.43 -52.85 -9.36
N GLU A 231 -6.07 -51.89 -10.03
CA GLU A 231 -7.43 -52.02 -10.57
C GLU A 231 -7.49 -53.10 -11.68
N LYS A 232 -6.50 -53.16 -12.57
CA LYS A 232 -6.40 -54.26 -13.55
C LYS A 232 -6.18 -55.62 -12.88
N ILE A 233 -5.38 -55.68 -11.81
CA ILE A 233 -5.13 -56.93 -11.06
C ILE A 233 -6.41 -57.37 -10.32
N THR A 234 -7.09 -56.44 -9.65
CA THR A 234 -8.36 -56.70 -8.96
C THR A 234 -9.45 -57.09 -9.95
N GLN A 235 -9.62 -56.38 -11.07
CA GLN A 235 -10.55 -56.78 -12.13
C GLN A 235 -10.22 -58.16 -12.72
N LYS A 236 -8.93 -58.53 -12.86
CA LYS A 236 -8.54 -59.87 -13.31
C LYS A 236 -8.91 -60.94 -12.29
N ASN A 237 -8.74 -60.65 -11.00
CA ASN A 237 -9.11 -61.55 -9.91
C ASN A 237 -10.63 -61.67 -9.75
N GLU A 238 -11.36 -60.56 -9.82
CA GLU A 238 -12.82 -60.53 -9.86
C GLU A 238 -13.36 -61.30 -11.06
N ARG A 239 -12.79 -61.14 -12.26
CA ARG A 239 -13.18 -61.95 -13.43
C ARG A 239 -12.95 -63.44 -13.20
N LYS A 240 -11.87 -63.84 -12.50
CA LYS A 240 -11.64 -65.24 -12.11
C LYS A 240 -12.69 -65.74 -11.11
N ILE A 241 -13.00 -64.95 -10.09
CA ILE A 241 -14.02 -65.27 -9.08
C ILE A 241 -15.42 -65.32 -9.72
N VAL A 242 -15.76 -64.36 -10.57
CA VAL A 242 -17.02 -64.31 -11.32
C VAL A 242 -17.12 -65.49 -12.28
N ARG A 243 -16.04 -65.91 -12.96
CA ARG A 243 -16.04 -67.13 -13.78
C ARG A 243 -16.29 -68.39 -12.95
N LYS A 244 -15.66 -68.53 -11.77
CA LYS A 244 -15.92 -69.63 -10.83
C LYS A 244 -17.35 -69.58 -10.28
N ASN A 245 -17.85 -68.40 -9.91
CA ASN A 245 -19.21 -68.25 -9.40
C ASN A 245 -20.26 -68.44 -10.51
N LEU A 246 -19.94 -68.11 -11.75
CA LEU A 246 -20.79 -68.38 -12.92
C LEU A 246 -20.82 -69.86 -13.26
N SER A 247 -19.71 -70.60 -13.14
CA SER A 247 -19.74 -72.07 -13.33
C SER A 247 -20.58 -72.74 -12.25
N VAL A 248 -20.44 -72.32 -10.98
CA VAL A 248 -21.27 -72.78 -9.86
C VAL A 248 -22.75 -72.38 -10.05
N LYS A 249 -23.04 -71.14 -10.43
CA LYS A 249 -24.41 -70.67 -10.73
C LYS A 249 -24.99 -71.36 -11.96
N ARG A 250 -24.21 -71.70 -12.98
CA ARG A 250 -24.69 -72.46 -14.15
C ARG A 250 -25.02 -73.91 -13.77
N ALA A 251 -24.23 -74.53 -12.89
CA ALA A 251 -24.54 -75.85 -12.34
C ALA A 251 -25.81 -75.83 -11.46
N ALA A 252 -25.92 -74.85 -10.55
CA ALA A 252 -27.09 -74.64 -9.71
C ALA A 252 -28.33 -74.27 -10.56
N SER A 253 -28.19 -73.43 -11.59
CA SER A 253 -29.24 -73.09 -12.55
C SER A 253 -29.68 -74.29 -13.38
N ARG A 254 -28.80 -75.22 -13.73
CA ARG A 254 -29.19 -76.45 -14.43
C ARG A 254 -30.03 -77.36 -13.52
N LYS A 255 -29.65 -77.50 -12.24
CA LYS A 255 -30.46 -78.20 -11.23
C LYS A 255 -31.81 -77.49 -10.99
N ALA A 256 -31.80 -76.17 -10.79
CA ALA A 256 -33.00 -75.36 -10.60
C ALA A 256 -33.91 -75.36 -11.85
N ARG A 257 -33.37 -75.38 -13.08
CA ARG A 257 -34.19 -75.50 -14.30
C ARG A 257 -34.90 -76.84 -14.40
N ARG A 258 -34.29 -77.94 -13.91
CA ARG A 258 -34.97 -79.25 -13.83
C ARG A 258 -36.14 -79.22 -12.85
N VAL A 259 -35.93 -78.63 -11.66
CA VAL A 259 -36.99 -78.44 -10.65
C VAL A 259 -38.09 -77.48 -11.13
N ASN A 260 -37.71 -76.35 -11.72
CA ASN A 260 -38.64 -75.33 -12.17
C ASN A 260 -39.41 -75.76 -13.44
N ARG A 261 -38.89 -76.69 -14.26
CA ARG A 261 -39.67 -77.35 -15.32
C ARG A 261 -40.79 -78.22 -14.74
N LYS A 262 -40.53 -78.97 -13.67
CA LYS A 262 -41.58 -79.72 -12.93
C LYS A 262 -42.61 -78.76 -12.32
N LEU A 263 -42.15 -77.71 -11.64
CA LEU A 263 -43.01 -76.71 -11.00
C LEU A 263 -43.86 -75.89 -12.02
N LYS A 264 -43.30 -75.60 -13.20
CA LYS A 264 -43.99 -74.84 -14.26
C LYS A 264 -45.05 -75.68 -14.98
N ARG A 265 -44.90 -77.02 -15.03
CA ARG A 265 -45.97 -77.92 -15.46
C ARG A 265 -47.14 -77.88 -14.46
N GLN A 266 -46.86 -78.00 -13.16
CA GLN A 266 -47.88 -77.90 -12.10
C GLN A 266 -48.58 -76.53 -12.07
N ARG A 267 -47.82 -75.43 -12.18
CA ARG A 267 -48.37 -74.06 -12.20
C ARG A 267 -49.20 -73.74 -13.45
N ARG A 268 -48.92 -74.35 -14.61
CA ARG A 268 -49.74 -74.18 -15.83
C ARG A 268 -51.12 -74.80 -15.68
N VAL A 269 -51.23 -75.93 -14.97
CA VAL A 269 -52.52 -76.56 -14.65
C VAL A 269 -53.32 -75.65 -13.71
N LEU A 270 -52.71 -75.15 -12.63
CA LEU A 270 -53.37 -74.25 -11.67
C LEU A 270 -53.74 -72.89 -12.28
N MET A 271 -52.89 -72.30 -13.13
CA MET A 271 -53.19 -71.02 -13.81
C MET A 271 -54.33 -71.14 -14.82
N ARG A 272 -54.53 -72.30 -15.47
CA ARG A 272 -55.70 -72.52 -16.33
C ARG A 272 -57.00 -72.54 -15.52
N LYS A 273 -56.98 -73.11 -14.31
CA LYS A 273 -58.12 -73.06 -13.37
C LYS A 273 -58.37 -71.63 -12.87
N ARG A 274 -57.33 -70.90 -12.47
CA ARG A 274 -57.44 -69.53 -11.93
C ARG A 274 -57.87 -68.48 -12.98
N LYS A 275 -57.39 -68.57 -14.22
CA LYS A 275 -57.80 -67.67 -15.32
C LYS A 275 -59.26 -67.87 -15.75
N ARG A 276 -59.85 -69.06 -15.55
CA ARG A 276 -61.29 -69.28 -15.76
C ARG A 276 -62.12 -68.57 -14.69
N ALA A 277 -61.64 -68.51 -13.45
CA ALA A 277 -62.30 -67.79 -12.35
C ALA A 277 -62.16 -66.25 -12.47
N GLU A 278 -60.96 -65.73 -12.77
CA GLU A 278 -60.71 -64.28 -12.91
C GLU A 278 -61.44 -63.64 -14.11
N ARG A 279 -61.66 -64.39 -15.20
CA ARG A 279 -62.46 -63.90 -16.33
C ARG A 279 -63.93 -63.73 -15.98
N LYS A 280 -64.46 -64.47 -15.01
CA LYS A 280 -65.84 -64.29 -14.51
C LYS A 280 -65.94 -63.06 -13.61
N THR A 281 -64.98 -62.84 -12.71
CA THR A 281 -64.99 -61.70 -11.77
C THR A 281 -64.68 -60.36 -12.46
N MET A 282 -63.78 -60.33 -13.45
CA MET A 282 -63.46 -59.09 -14.19
C MET A 282 -64.59 -58.60 -15.13
N ARG A 283 -65.51 -59.47 -15.54
CA ARG A 283 -66.70 -59.05 -16.32
C ARG A 283 -67.75 -58.33 -15.46
N VAL A 284 -67.79 -58.60 -14.15
CA VAL A 284 -68.70 -57.94 -13.20
C VAL A 284 -68.13 -56.60 -12.72
N ALA A 285 -66.84 -56.53 -12.40
CA ALA A 285 -66.17 -55.30 -11.95
C ALA A 285 -66.03 -54.22 -13.06
N ALA A 286 -65.93 -54.61 -14.33
CA ALA A 286 -65.85 -53.68 -15.45
C ALA A 286 -67.18 -52.98 -15.79
N LYS A 287 -68.33 -53.55 -15.39
CA LYS A 287 -69.66 -52.91 -15.56
C LYS A 287 -69.92 -51.83 -14.49
N GLN A 288 -69.51 -52.06 -13.23
CA GLN A 288 -69.71 -51.10 -12.14
C GLN A 288 -68.83 -49.85 -12.24
N THR A 289 -67.62 -49.97 -12.81
CA THR A 289 -66.66 -48.85 -12.94
C THR A 289 -66.96 -47.90 -14.11
N ARG A 290 -67.79 -48.31 -15.09
CA ARG A 290 -68.23 -47.43 -16.20
C ARG A 290 -69.38 -46.49 -15.83
N VAL A 291 -70.16 -46.81 -14.80
CA VAL A 291 -71.25 -45.95 -14.29
C VAL A 291 -70.69 -44.89 -13.33
N ALA A 292 -69.71 -45.23 -12.48
CA ALA A 292 -69.08 -44.29 -11.55
C ALA A 292 -68.23 -43.20 -12.25
N LYS A 293 -67.62 -43.51 -13.41
CA LYS A 293 -66.79 -42.55 -14.17
C LYS A 293 -67.58 -41.47 -14.91
N LYS A 294 -68.88 -41.68 -15.19
CA LYS A 294 -69.75 -40.66 -15.82
C LYS A 294 -70.39 -39.69 -14.81
N ALA A 295 -70.45 -40.05 -13.52
CA ALA A 295 -70.92 -39.17 -12.44
C ALA A 295 -69.83 -38.21 -11.91
N ALA A 296 -68.56 -38.63 -11.93
CA ALA A 296 -67.45 -37.82 -11.40
C ALA A 296 -67.03 -36.63 -12.31
N THR A 297 -67.27 -36.71 -13.62
CA THR A 297 -66.90 -35.68 -14.59
C THR A 297 -67.91 -34.53 -14.71
N LYS A 298 -69.15 -34.71 -14.24
CA LYS A 298 -70.13 -33.60 -14.11
C LYS A 298 -69.92 -32.76 -12.84
N LYS A 299 -69.36 -33.33 -11.76
CA LYS A 299 -69.15 -32.63 -10.47
C LYS A 299 -67.88 -31.75 -10.45
N SER A 300 -66.86 -32.09 -11.22
CA SER A 300 -65.60 -31.30 -11.31
C SER A 300 -65.76 -30.02 -12.15
N ASN A 301 -66.55 -30.06 -13.22
CA ASN A 301 -66.80 -28.89 -14.08
C ASN A 301 -67.74 -27.84 -13.46
N LEU A 302 -68.56 -28.23 -12.48
CA LEU A 302 -69.43 -27.32 -11.72
C LEU A 302 -68.68 -26.55 -10.62
N LEU A 303 -67.62 -27.13 -10.05
CA LEU A 303 -66.73 -26.49 -9.05
C LEU A 303 -65.75 -25.50 -9.68
N ALA A 304 -65.33 -25.73 -10.93
CA ALA A 304 -64.49 -24.79 -11.68
C ALA A 304 -65.24 -23.49 -12.04
N LYS A 305 -66.53 -23.57 -12.40
CA LYS A 305 -67.38 -22.37 -12.65
C LYS A 305 -67.73 -21.59 -11.38
N LYS A 306 -67.83 -22.23 -10.21
CA LYS A 306 -68.07 -21.55 -8.92
C LYS A 306 -66.83 -20.81 -8.40
N ARG A 307 -65.62 -21.30 -8.66
CA ARG A 307 -64.36 -20.61 -8.28
C ARG A 307 -64.07 -19.37 -9.13
N LEU A 308 -64.53 -19.31 -10.38
CA LEU A 308 -64.35 -18.16 -11.27
C LEU A 308 -65.40 -17.04 -11.03
N LYS A 309 -66.55 -17.38 -10.42
CA LYS A 309 -67.54 -16.39 -9.94
C LYS A 309 -67.14 -15.81 -8.57
N ALA A 310 -66.48 -16.58 -7.69
CA ALA A 310 -66.03 -16.10 -6.38
C ALA A 310 -64.89 -15.07 -6.46
N THR A 311 -64.00 -15.18 -7.45
CA THR A 311 -62.91 -14.20 -7.66
C THR A 311 -63.41 -12.89 -8.25
N LYS A 312 -64.37 -12.93 -9.19
CA LYS A 312 -65.02 -11.71 -9.71
C LYS A 312 -65.90 -11.00 -8.67
N LYS A 313 -66.52 -11.73 -7.73
CA LYS A 313 -67.32 -11.15 -6.62
C LYS A 313 -66.46 -10.47 -5.55
N LEU A 314 -65.18 -10.84 -5.41
CA LEU A 314 -64.21 -10.20 -4.52
C LEU A 314 -63.56 -8.95 -5.15
N GLU A 315 -63.40 -8.93 -6.48
CA GLU A 315 -62.90 -7.75 -7.20
C GLU A 315 -63.97 -6.65 -7.33
N MET A 316 -65.25 -7.01 -7.53
CA MET A 316 -66.36 -6.04 -7.53
C MET A 316 -66.57 -5.39 -6.16
N LYS A 317 -66.48 -6.15 -5.06
CA LYS A 317 -66.57 -5.61 -3.68
C LYS A 317 -65.45 -4.62 -3.34
N ARG A 318 -64.24 -4.83 -3.87
CA ARG A 318 -63.11 -3.88 -3.71
C ARG A 318 -63.28 -2.62 -4.57
N ILE A 319 -64.02 -2.68 -5.67
CA ILE A 319 -64.34 -1.51 -6.50
C ILE A 319 -65.53 -0.74 -5.90
N GLU A 320 -66.47 -1.42 -5.23
CA GLU A 320 -67.57 -0.81 -4.46
C GLU A 320 -67.08 -0.12 -3.18
N GLU A 321 -66.16 -0.71 -2.39
CA GLU A 321 -65.57 -0.02 -1.22
C GLU A 321 -64.80 1.26 -1.60
N ILE A 322 -64.15 1.28 -2.78
CA ILE A 322 -63.47 2.47 -3.31
C ILE A 322 -64.47 3.51 -3.84
N ARG A 323 -65.67 3.11 -4.26
CA ARG A 323 -66.77 4.01 -4.66
C ARG A 323 -67.56 4.52 -3.44
N GLU A 324 -67.73 3.74 -2.38
CA GLU A 324 -68.37 4.16 -1.12
C GLU A 324 -67.51 5.12 -0.31
N LEU A 325 -66.18 4.97 -0.34
CA LEU A 325 -65.24 5.95 0.25
C LEU A 325 -65.14 7.26 -0.57
N LYS A 326 -65.57 7.24 -1.84
CA LYS A 326 -65.72 8.44 -2.68
C LYS A 326 -67.14 9.05 -2.56
N ALA A 327 -68.17 8.25 -2.27
CA ALA A 327 -69.53 8.71 -2.01
C ALA A 327 -69.68 9.35 -0.61
N LYS A 328 -68.97 8.85 0.42
CA LYS A 328 -68.90 9.48 1.76
C LYS A 328 -68.11 10.80 1.77
N LYS A 329 -67.31 11.10 0.74
CA LYS A 329 -66.66 12.42 0.55
C LYS A 329 -67.46 13.40 -0.31
N VAL A 330 -68.56 12.95 -0.91
CA VAL A 330 -69.49 13.78 -1.71
C VAL A 330 -70.81 14.03 -0.98
N ALA A 331 -71.11 13.27 0.10
CA ALA A 331 -72.26 13.49 0.98
C ALA A 331 -72.02 14.53 2.10
N ASP A 332 -70.78 14.75 2.55
CA ASP A 332 -70.45 15.90 3.42
C ASP A 332 -70.30 17.23 2.65
N ALA A 333 -70.61 17.22 1.35
CA ALA A 333 -70.67 18.41 0.49
C ALA A 333 -72.10 18.87 0.16
N LYS A 334 -73.15 18.29 0.78
CA LYS A 334 -74.57 18.68 0.56
C LYS A 334 -75.45 18.63 1.83
N LYS A 335 -74.98 19.22 2.92
CA LYS A 335 -75.80 19.88 3.97
C LYS A 335 -74.98 21.08 4.44
N THR A 336 -75.03 22.23 3.77
CA THR A 336 -76.03 23.27 4.08
C THR A 336 -76.41 24.03 2.81
N LYS A 337 -77.54 23.65 2.22
CA LYS A 337 -78.22 24.40 1.15
C LYS A 337 -79.23 25.41 1.75
N ALA A 338 -79.06 25.77 3.03
CA ALA A 338 -79.86 26.77 3.75
C ALA A 338 -79.08 28.08 4.07
N ASP A 339 -77.73 28.08 4.08
CA ASP A 339 -76.93 29.32 4.27
C ASP A 339 -76.51 30.01 2.95
N ARG A 340 -76.86 29.42 1.81
CA ARG A 340 -76.47 29.92 0.48
C ARG A 340 -77.15 31.22 0.08
N ALA A 341 -78.20 31.66 0.79
CA ALA A 341 -78.85 32.95 0.60
C ALA A 341 -78.18 34.10 1.39
N ARG A 342 -77.53 33.83 2.55
CA ARG A 342 -76.82 34.87 3.34
C ARG A 342 -75.36 35.07 2.92
N LEU A 343 -74.76 34.11 2.22
CA LEU A 343 -73.35 34.16 1.75
C LEU A 343 -73.12 34.97 0.46
N VAL A 344 -74.16 35.43 -0.23
CA VAL A 344 -74.02 36.20 -1.48
C VAL A 344 -73.63 37.65 -1.19
N ARG A 345 -74.22 38.29 -0.16
CA ARG A 345 -73.88 39.68 0.23
C ARG A 345 -72.49 39.83 0.89
N ILE A 346 -71.97 38.79 1.55
CA ILE A 346 -70.60 38.79 2.13
C ILE A 346 -69.52 38.48 1.07
N LYS A 347 -69.87 37.76 -0.01
CA LYS A 347 -68.91 37.39 -1.08
C LYS A 347 -68.61 38.54 -2.03
N GLU A 348 -69.51 39.49 -2.24
CA GLU A 348 -69.24 40.65 -3.11
C GLU A 348 -68.21 41.62 -2.50
N THR A 349 -68.26 41.86 -1.19
CA THR A 349 -67.27 42.72 -0.50
C THR A 349 -65.91 42.03 -0.36
N ALA A 350 -65.89 40.71 -0.16
CA ALA A 350 -64.67 39.90 -0.16
C ALA A 350 -64.04 39.73 -1.56
N ALA A 351 -64.85 39.70 -2.62
CA ALA A 351 -64.39 39.65 -4.01
C ALA A 351 -63.71 40.95 -4.44
N ARG A 352 -64.26 42.12 -4.03
CA ARG A 352 -63.61 43.43 -4.25
C ARG A 352 -62.26 43.54 -3.50
N LYS A 353 -62.16 43.07 -2.25
CA LYS A 353 -60.89 43.02 -1.49
C LYS A 353 -59.89 41.97 -2.06
N LYS A 354 -60.37 40.84 -2.58
CA LYS A 354 -59.53 39.84 -3.28
C LYS A 354 -59.03 40.32 -4.64
N ALA A 355 -59.83 41.06 -5.40
CA ALA A 355 -59.43 41.62 -6.69
C ALA A 355 -58.30 42.66 -6.52
N VAL A 356 -58.41 43.55 -5.53
CA VAL A 356 -57.36 44.55 -5.22
C VAL A 356 -56.07 43.90 -4.70
N SER A 357 -56.16 42.86 -3.86
CA SER A 357 -54.97 42.12 -3.40
C SER A 357 -54.35 41.23 -4.50
N LEU A 358 -55.14 40.65 -5.41
CA LEU A 358 -54.64 39.94 -6.59
C LEU A 358 -53.99 40.88 -7.60
N ALA A 359 -54.51 42.10 -7.79
CA ALA A 359 -53.89 43.11 -8.65
C ALA A 359 -52.54 43.58 -8.08
N LYS A 360 -52.45 43.87 -6.78
CA LYS A 360 -51.18 44.21 -6.10
C LYS A 360 -50.18 43.04 -6.15
N LYS A 361 -50.64 41.80 -5.97
CA LYS A 361 -49.80 40.60 -6.06
C LYS A 361 -49.28 40.35 -7.48
N LYS A 362 -50.14 40.50 -8.50
CA LYS A 362 -49.74 40.40 -9.92
C LYS A 362 -48.75 41.49 -10.33
N ALA A 363 -48.86 42.72 -9.79
CA ALA A 363 -47.89 43.78 -10.03
C ALA A 363 -46.53 43.51 -9.37
N VAL A 364 -46.52 42.99 -8.14
CA VAL A 364 -45.28 42.57 -7.45
C VAL A 364 -44.65 41.36 -8.15
N ASP A 365 -45.45 40.39 -8.57
CA ASP A 365 -45.00 39.20 -9.30
C ASP A 365 -44.48 39.54 -10.71
N ALA A 366 -45.06 40.53 -11.38
CA ALA A 366 -44.52 41.06 -12.64
C ALA A 366 -43.17 41.77 -12.43
N LYS A 367 -43.01 42.51 -11.33
CA LYS A 367 -41.76 43.22 -10.98
C LYS A 367 -40.66 42.23 -10.56
N THR A 368 -40.99 41.17 -9.83
CA THR A 368 -40.06 40.08 -9.48
C THR A 368 -39.72 39.22 -10.70
N ALA A 369 -40.67 38.95 -11.60
CA ALA A 369 -40.42 38.25 -12.86
C ALA A 369 -39.50 39.03 -13.81
N ARG A 370 -39.66 40.37 -13.91
CA ARG A 370 -38.74 41.24 -14.67
C ARG A 370 -37.33 41.24 -14.06
N LYS A 371 -37.20 41.32 -12.73
CA LYS A 371 -35.91 41.19 -12.02
C LYS A 371 -35.28 39.80 -12.22
N ALA A 372 -36.07 38.73 -12.15
CA ALA A 372 -35.63 37.37 -12.38
C ALA A 372 -35.16 37.16 -13.83
N LYS A 373 -35.91 37.63 -14.85
CA LYS A 373 -35.47 37.61 -16.25
C LYS A 373 -34.15 38.37 -16.45
N LYS A 374 -33.97 39.53 -15.83
CA LYS A 374 -32.71 40.31 -15.88
C LYS A 374 -31.54 39.55 -15.24
N ILE A 375 -31.77 38.87 -14.11
CA ILE A 375 -30.76 38.02 -13.44
C ILE A 375 -30.42 36.79 -14.29
N VAL A 376 -31.40 36.13 -14.88
CA VAL A 376 -31.21 34.97 -15.78
C VAL A 376 -30.43 35.36 -17.03
N MET A 377 -30.74 36.51 -17.64
CA MET A 377 -29.99 37.09 -18.76
C MET A 377 -28.54 37.39 -18.38
N LYS A 378 -28.29 38.02 -17.22
CA LYS A 378 -26.92 38.25 -16.71
C LYS A 378 -26.17 36.93 -16.47
N LYS A 379 -26.81 35.94 -15.84
CA LYS A 379 -26.25 34.59 -15.62
C LYS A 379 -25.95 33.88 -16.95
N ARG A 380 -26.80 34.02 -17.97
CA ARG A 380 -26.60 33.46 -19.32
C ARG A 380 -25.41 34.12 -20.03
N LYS A 381 -25.28 35.45 -19.97
CA LYS A 381 -24.11 36.18 -20.52
C LYS A 381 -22.81 35.78 -19.82
N VAL A 382 -22.83 35.62 -18.49
CA VAL A 382 -21.67 35.12 -17.72
C VAL A 382 -21.35 33.67 -18.08
N ALA A 383 -22.35 32.79 -18.19
CA ALA A 383 -22.16 31.40 -18.61
C ALA A 383 -21.58 31.29 -20.03
N GLN A 384 -22.05 32.12 -20.97
CA GLN A 384 -21.48 32.21 -22.32
C GLN A 384 -20.03 32.70 -22.32
N LYS A 385 -19.70 33.74 -21.53
CA LYS A 385 -18.30 34.20 -21.36
C LYS A 385 -17.41 33.09 -20.76
N ILE A 386 -17.90 32.36 -19.76
CA ILE A 386 -17.20 31.22 -19.15
C ILE A 386 -17.03 30.09 -20.19
N ALA A 387 -18.05 29.80 -20.98
CA ALA A 387 -18.00 28.79 -22.04
C ALA A 387 -16.98 29.15 -23.12
N LYS A 388 -16.96 30.40 -23.62
CA LYS A 388 -15.97 30.92 -24.57
C LYS A 388 -14.54 30.83 -24.00
N ARG A 389 -14.33 31.26 -22.75
CA ARG A 389 -13.04 31.16 -22.05
C ARG A 389 -12.59 29.71 -21.88
N ASN A 390 -13.50 28.81 -21.52
CA ASN A 390 -13.22 27.38 -21.38
C ASN A 390 -12.91 26.72 -22.72
N ALA A 391 -13.60 27.09 -23.80
CA ALA A 391 -13.31 26.63 -25.15
C ALA A 391 -11.90 27.06 -25.59
N LEU A 392 -11.52 28.32 -25.36
CA LEU A 392 -10.19 28.84 -25.67
C LEU A 392 -9.08 28.16 -24.83
N VAL A 393 -9.33 27.91 -23.54
CA VAL A 393 -8.42 27.14 -22.69
C VAL A 393 -8.30 25.69 -23.16
N ARG A 394 -9.39 25.05 -23.61
CA ARG A 394 -9.37 23.71 -24.19
C ARG A 394 -8.57 23.67 -25.50
N ALA A 395 -8.75 24.66 -26.37
CA ALA A 395 -7.99 24.79 -27.62
C ALA A 395 -6.48 25.03 -27.39
N ARG A 396 -6.11 25.86 -26.41
CA ARG A 396 -4.70 26.03 -26.01
C ARG A 396 -4.12 24.74 -25.42
N LYS A 397 -4.89 24.05 -24.57
CA LYS A 397 -4.46 22.76 -24.00
C LYS A 397 -4.33 21.67 -25.08
N SER A 398 -5.22 21.62 -26.08
CA SER A 398 -5.10 20.65 -27.18
C SER A 398 -3.88 20.92 -28.06
N LYS A 399 -3.58 22.19 -28.38
CA LYS A 399 -2.34 22.57 -29.10
C LYS A 399 -1.09 22.19 -28.32
N ILE A 400 -1.05 22.44 -27.00
CA ILE A 400 0.08 22.04 -26.14
C ILE A 400 0.20 20.50 -26.08
N VAL A 401 -0.92 19.79 -25.99
CA VAL A 401 -0.93 18.32 -25.99
C VAL A 401 -0.45 17.78 -27.33
N GLN A 402 -0.89 18.32 -28.47
CA GLN A 402 -0.42 17.93 -29.81
C GLN A 402 1.08 18.18 -29.96
N ALA A 403 1.57 19.37 -29.59
CA ALA A 403 3.00 19.68 -29.62
C ALA A 403 3.82 18.73 -28.71
N ASN A 404 3.28 18.37 -27.54
CA ASN A 404 3.93 17.40 -26.66
C ASN A 404 3.88 15.97 -27.20
N VAL A 405 2.80 15.58 -27.88
CA VAL A 405 2.70 14.26 -28.56
C VAL A 405 3.75 14.18 -29.66
N VAL A 406 3.85 15.17 -30.54
CA VAL A 406 4.88 15.23 -31.60
C VAL A 406 6.29 15.21 -30.99
N ARG A 407 6.52 15.96 -29.90
CA ARG A 407 7.83 15.96 -29.21
C ARG A 407 8.14 14.61 -28.57
N MET A 408 7.14 13.93 -28.02
CA MET A 408 7.29 12.61 -27.42
C MET A 408 7.46 11.52 -28.48
N GLU A 409 6.79 11.62 -29.63
CA GLU A 409 6.98 10.75 -30.79
C GLU A 409 8.39 10.92 -31.36
N LYS A 410 8.87 12.16 -31.58
CA LYS A 410 10.28 12.40 -31.98
C LYS A 410 11.27 11.83 -30.97
N LYS A 411 11.01 11.96 -29.66
CA LYS A 411 11.84 11.33 -28.60
C LYS A 411 11.76 9.81 -28.63
N TYR A 412 10.58 9.25 -28.88
CA TYR A 412 10.35 7.82 -28.94
C TYR A 412 11.01 7.20 -30.17
N GLN A 413 10.93 7.84 -31.34
CA GLN A 413 11.64 7.43 -32.55
C GLN A 413 13.16 7.52 -32.37
N LYS A 414 13.69 8.62 -31.80
CA LYS A 414 15.12 8.71 -31.45
C LYS A 414 15.54 7.65 -30.43
N LYS A 415 14.67 7.28 -29.49
CA LYS A 415 14.92 6.22 -28.51
C LYS A 415 14.87 4.83 -29.16
N LYS A 416 13.91 4.57 -30.05
CA LYS A 416 13.81 3.34 -30.85
C LYS A 416 15.03 3.16 -31.74
N ALA A 417 15.48 4.21 -32.44
CA ALA A 417 16.71 4.18 -33.24
C ALA A 417 17.95 3.89 -32.38
N LYS A 418 18.08 4.53 -31.21
CA LYS A 418 19.17 4.26 -30.26
C LYS A 418 19.06 2.86 -29.62
N GLU A 419 17.86 2.38 -29.34
CA GLU A 419 17.62 1.02 -28.84
C GLU A 419 17.89 -0.04 -29.91
N GLY A 420 17.55 0.22 -31.17
CA GLY A 420 17.92 -0.62 -32.31
C GLY A 420 19.43 -0.75 -32.42
N LYS A 421 20.16 0.39 -32.46
CA LYS A 421 21.63 0.41 -32.46
C LYS A 421 22.27 -0.25 -31.23
N ARG A 422 21.61 -0.20 -30.06
CA ARG A 422 22.07 -0.89 -28.85
C ARG A 422 21.75 -2.37 -28.86
N LYS A 423 20.59 -2.77 -29.39
CA LYS A 423 20.18 -4.17 -29.52
C LYS A 423 21.07 -4.90 -30.52
N THR A 424 21.43 -4.29 -31.65
CA THR A 424 22.41 -4.85 -32.58
C THR A 424 23.78 -4.99 -31.93
N LYS A 425 24.29 -3.95 -31.25
CA LYS A 425 25.57 -4.03 -30.50
C LYS A 425 25.54 -5.08 -29.38
N VAL A 426 24.43 -5.25 -28.68
CA VAL A 426 24.28 -6.25 -27.61
C VAL A 426 24.11 -7.66 -28.18
N ALA A 427 23.38 -7.81 -29.30
CA ALA A 427 23.27 -9.08 -30.02
C ALA A 427 24.63 -9.54 -30.52
N ASN A 428 25.42 -8.65 -31.14
CA ASN A 428 26.78 -8.96 -31.61
C ASN A 428 27.73 -9.27 -30.45
N ARG A 429 27.60 -8.58 -29.30
CA ARG A 429 28.37 -8.93 -28.09
C ARG A 429 27.92 -10.25 -27.46
N LEU A 430 26.64 -10.61 -27.56
CA LEU A 430 26.11 -11.86 -27.03
C LEU A 430 26.43 -13.04 -27.93
N SER A 431 26.41 -12.87 -29.26
CA SER A 431 26.87 -13.88 -30.21
C SER A 431 28.37 -14.14 -30.01
N ALA A 432 29.20 -13.08 -29.93
CA ALA A 432 30.64 -13.22 -29.64
C ALA A 432 30.94 -13.86 -28.26
N LYS A 433 30.10 -13.58 -27.24
CA LYS A 433 30.22 -14.27 -25.94
C LYS A 433 29.75 -15.71 -26.00
N ARG A 434 28.71 -16.02 -26.76
CA ARG A 434 28.21 -17.39 -26.97
C ARG A 434 29.23 -18.22 -27.72
N THR A 435 29.83 -17.71 -28.79
CA THR A 435 30.92 -18.40 -29.51
C THR A 435 32.13 -18.63 -28.60
N LYS A 436 32.55 -17.63 -27.81
CA LYS A 436 33.64 -17.80 -26.83
C LYS A 436 33.33 -18.82 -25.74
N VAL A 437 32.08 -18.89 -25.26
CA VAL A 437 31.65 -19.90 -24.27
C VAL A 437 31.53 -21.29 -24.90
N MET A 438 31.03 -21.39 -26.14
CA MET A 438 30.96 -22.65 -26.89
C MET A 438 32.36 -23.20 -27.12
N LEU A 439 33.32 -22.37 -27.56
CA LEU A 439 34.72 -22.76 -27.72
C LEU A 439 35.35 -23.21 -26.39
N LYS A 440 35.10 -22.49 -25.28
CA LYS A 440 35.57 -22.93 -23.95
C LYS A 440 34.94 -24.25 -23.51
N LYS A 441 33.64 -24.45 -23.75
CA LYS A 441 32.96 -25.71 -23.44
C LYS A 441 33.47 -26.86 -24.29
N ALA A 442 33.69 -26.64 -25.59
CA ALA A 442 34.29 -27.63 -26.49
C ALA A 442 35.70 -28.03 -26.00
N LYS A 443 36.55 -27.06 -25.61
CA LYS A 443 37.86 -27.35 -25.01
C LYS A 443 37.78 -28.14 -23.70
N ILE A 444 36.82 -27.83 -22.83
CA ILE A 444 36.62 -28.57 -21.57
C ILE A 444 36.10 -29.99 -21.85
N ILE A 445 35.20 -30.16 -22.81
CA ILE A 445 34.68 -31.49 -23.20
C ILE A 445 35.80 -32.33 -23.80
N ALA A 446 36.62 -31.76 -24.70
CA ALA A 446 37.79 -32.44 -25.26
C ALA A 446 38.77 -32.87 -24.15
N LYS A 447 39.07 -31.98 -23.19
CA LYS A 447 39.94 -32.31 -22.05
C LYS A 447 39.36 -33.42 -21.16
N LYS A 448 38.06 -33.36 -20.85
CA LYS A 448 37.39 -34.40 -20.07
C LYS A 448 37.32 -35.75 -20.78
N ASN A 449 37.15 -35.75 -22.10
CA ASN A 449 37.15 -36.98 -22.89
C ASN A 449 38.56 -37.60 -22.92
N ALA A 450 39.61 -36.78 -23.06
CA ALA A 450 40.99 -37.24 -22.95
C ALA A 450 41.31 -37.79 -21.55
N GLU A 451 40.85 -37.14 -20.48
CA GLU A 451 41.00 -37.64 -19.10
C GLU A 451 40.23 -38.95 -18.88
N LYS A 452 39.01 -39.07 -19.41
CA LYS A 452 38.25 -40.33 -19.37
C LYS A 452 38.98 -41.47 -20.08
N GLN A 453 39.53 -41.24 -21.26
CA GLN A 453 40.32 -42.24 -21.98
C GLN A 453 41.56 -42.66 -21.19
N LYS A 454 42.24 -41.72 -20.51
CA LYS A 454 43.37 -42.02 -19.61
C LYS A 454 42.94 -42.84 -18.39
N ILE A 455 41.79 -42.54 -17.78
CA ILE A 455 41.25 -43.28 -16.65
C ILE A 455 40.81 -44.68 -17.08
N GLU A 456 40.12 -44.82 -18.20
CA GLU A 456 39.72 -46.12 -18.75
C GLU A 456 40.94 -46.98 -19.09
N ALA A 457 42.01 -46.41 -19.63
CA ALA A 457 43.26 -47.12 -19.86
C ALA A 457 43.93 -47.61 -18.56
N LYS A 458 43.90 -46.78 -17.49
CA LYS A 458 44.41 -47.18 -16.17
C LYS A 458 43.56 -48.29 -15.54
N LEU A 459 42.24 -48.16 -15.58
CA LEU A 459 41.31 -49.18 -15.09
C LEU A 459 41.44 -50.50 -15.85
N ARG A 460 41.70 -50.47 -17.16
CA ARG A 460 42.00 -51.69 -17.94
C ARG A 460 43.31 -52.36 -17.50
N LYS A 461 44.34 -51.57 -17.18
CA LYS A 461 45.62 -52.11 -16.64
C LYS A 461 45.44 -52.69 -15.23
N GLU A 462 44.68 -52.03 -14.36
CA GLU A 462 44.37 -52.53 -13.03
C GLU A 462 43.49 -53.78 -13.06
N ALA A 463 42.47 -53.81 -13.93
CA ALA A 463 41.62 -54.97 -14.11
C ALA A 463 42.41 -56.20 -14.56
N LYS A 464 43.40 -56.04 -15.46
CA LYS A 464 44.34 -57.12 -15.84
C LYS A 464 45.14 -57.63 -14.64
N ARG A 465 45.73 -56.72 -13.85
CA ARG A 465 46.50 -57.09 -12.63
C ARG A 465 45.64 -57.79 -11.57
N VAL A 466 44.37 -57.39 -11.42
CA VAL A 466 43.44 -58.02 -10.48
C VAL A 466 42.99 -59.40 -10.96
N ALA A 467 42.76 -59.57 -12.26
CA ALA A 467 42.46 -60.88 -12.84
C ALA A 467 43.62 -61.87 -12.66
N GLU A 468 44.85 -61.41 -12.88
CA GLU A 468 46.08 -62.19 -12.69
C GLU A 468 46.28 -62.61 -11.21
N LYS A 469 46.07 -61.69 -10.27
CA LYS A 469 46.10 -62.01 -8.82
C LYS A 469 45.03 -63.02 -8.42
N ARG A 470 43.82 -62.92 -8.97
CA ARG A 470 42.73 -63.87 -8.70
C ARG A 470 43.01 -65.26 -9.27
N ALA A 471 43.67 -65.35 -10.42
CA ALA A 471 44.11 -66.63 -10.98
C ALA A 471 45.14 -67.30 -10.05
N ILE A 472 46.10 -66.53 -9.52
CA ILE A 472 47.11 -67.03 -8.56
C ILE A 472 46.45 -67.47 -7.23
N GLU A 473 45.48 -66.73 -6.71
CA GLU A 473 44.74 -67.13 -5.50
C GLU A 473 43.90 -68.40 -5.69
N MET A 474 43.27 -68.57 -6.85
CA MET A 474 42.50 -69.77 -7.18
C MET A 474 43.40 -71.00 -7.24
N ALA A 475 44.61 -70.87 -7.83
CA ALA A 475 45.61 -71.94 -7.84
C ALA A 475 46.12 -72.30 -6.43
N LYS A 476 46.29 -71.31 -5.54
CA LYS A 476 46.67 -71.55 -4.13
C LYS A 476 45.56 -72.23 -3.33
N LYS A 477 44.30 -71.83 -3.53
CA LYS A 477 43.14 -72.44 -2.84
C LYS A 477 42.90 -73.89 -3.25
N GLN A 478 43.20 -74.25 -4.50
CA GLN A 478 43.13 -75.64 -4.95
C GLN A 478 44.22 -76.53 -4.32
N LYS A 479 45.41 -75.99 -4.03
CA LYS A 479 46.45 -76.71 -3.27
C LYS A 479 46.07 -76.93 -1.80
N ILE A 480 45.51 -75.93 -1.13
CA ILE A 480 45.14 -76.01 0.30
C ILE A 480 43.94 -76.95 0.51
N ALA A 481 42.99 -76.98 -0.43
CA ALA A 481 41.83 -77.88 -0.36
C ALA A 481 42.21 -79.37 -0.48
N ALA A 482 43.34 -79.70 -1.10
CA ALA A 482 43.85 -81.07 -1.18
C ALA A 482 44.53 -81.54 0.12
N GLU A 483 45.13 -80.63 0.89
CA GLU A 483 45.81 -80.96 2.16
C GLU A 483 44.82 -81.12 3.34
N GLU A 484 43.71 -80.37 3.36
CA GLU A 484 42.74 -80.42 4.46
C GLU A 484 41.84 -81.68 4.45
N SER A 485 41.72 -82.38 3.32
CA SER A 485 40.99 -83.66 3.23
C SER A 485 41.72 -84.83 3.89
N PHE A 486 43.03 -84.71 4.15
CA PHE A 486 43.82 -85.77 4.78
C PHE A 486 43.79 -85.73 6.32
N LYS A 487 43.58 -84.56 6.96
CA LYS A 487 43.66 -84.41 8.43
C LYS A 487 42.34 -84.63 9.18
N LYS A 488 41.19 -84.66 8.49
CA LYS A 488 39.86 -84.77 9.12
C LYS A 488 39.38 -86.22 9.37
N LYS A 489 40.15 -87.24 8.99
CA LYS A 489 39.83 -88.65 9.29
C LYS A 489 40.41 -89.19 10.61
N ALA A 490 41.33 -88.50 11.29
CA ALA A 490 42.03 -89.04 12.46
C ALA A 490 41.52 -88.57 13.84
N ILE A 491 40.59 -87.62 13.91
CA ILE A 491 40.19 -86.97 15.19
C ILE A 491 38.79 -87.39 15.67
N ALA A 492 38.02 -88.12 14.85
CA ALA A 492 36.67 -88.55 15.20
C ALA A 492 36.61 -89.79 16.13
N GLU A 493 37.72 -90.51 16.32
CA GLU A 493 37.71 -91.84 16.96
C GLU A 493 38.05 -91.83 18.47
N ARG A 494 38.46 -90.70 19.06
CA ARG A 494 38.90 -90.62 20.47
C ARG A 494 37.88 -90.08 21.48
N LYS A 495 36.63 -89.76 21.07
CA LYS A 495 35.63 -89.13 21.98
C LYS A 495 34.44 -90.02 22.35
N ALA A 496 34.57 -91.35 22.21
CA ALA A 496 33.46 -92.29 22.47
C ALA A 496 33.54 -93.07 23.80
N LYS A 497 34.49 -92.81 24.70
CA LYS A 497 34.61 -93.55 25.98
C LYS A 497 35.00 -92.65 27.15
N ALA A 498 34.05 -91.90 27.70
CA ALA A 498 34.11 -91.45 29.10
C ALA A 498 32.76 -90.82 29.51
N VAL A 499 32.37 -91.09 30.76
CA VAL A 499 31.30 -90.42 31.52
C VAL A 499 29.91 -91.11 31.45
N SER A 500 29.89 -92.38 31.84
CA SER A 500 28.82 -92.96 32.65
C SER A 500 29.31 -93.11 34.10
N VAL A 501 28.42 -92.96 35.08
CA VAL A 501 28.64 -93.00 36.55
C VAL A 501 28.89 -91.64 37.22
N GLN A 502 27.88 -90.76 37.27
CA GLN A 502 27.78 -89.72 38.31
C GLN A 502 26.39 -89.04 38.43
N LYS A 503 25.29 -89.67 37.99
CA LYS A 503 23.97 -89.01 37.93
C LYS A 503 22.87 -89.53 38.85
N VAL A 504 23.20 -90.35 39.86
CA VAL A 504 22.15 -90.95 40.73
C VAL A 504 22.15 -90.41 42.17
N ARG A 505 23.18 -89.71 42.65
CA ARG A 505 23.25 -89.30 44.07
C ARG A 505 22.82 -87.86 44.41
N GLU A 506 22.55 -86.99 43.43
CA GLU A 506 22.21 -85.58 43.72
C GLU A 506 20.71 -85.25 43.74
N ALA A 507 19.83 -86.20 43.38
CA ALA A 507 18.40 -85.91 43.18
C ALA A 507 17.58 -85.73 44.47
N ILE A 508 18.07 -86.15 45.65
CA ILE A 508 17.23 -86.24 46.87
C ILE A 508 17.38 -85.02 47.82
N LYS A 509 18.36 -84.12 47.61
CA LYS A 509 18.56 -82.93 48.48
C LYS A 509 17.87 -81.65 47.99
N LEU A 510 17.19 -81.67 46.85
CA LEU A 510 16.71 -80.45 46.15
C LEU A 510 15.27 -80.03 46.48
N ASP A 511 14.45 -80.87 47.10
CA ASP A 511 13.03 -80.56 47.30
C ASP A 511 12.71 -79.83 48.62
N LYS A 512 13.53 -79.97 49.68
CA LYS A 512 13.32 -79.21 50.93
C LYS A 512 13.72 -77.72 50.87
N ARG A 513 14.52 -77.30 49.88
CA ARG A 513 14.94 -75.88 49.71
C ARG A 513 13.98 -75.05 48.87
N ARG A 514 13.04 -75.68 48.14
CA ARG A 514 12.11 -74.98 47.24
C ARG A 514 10.92 -74.37 47.99
N GLU A 515 10.45 -75.00 49.06
CA GLU A 515 9.29 -74.51 49.82
C GLU A 515 9.58 -73.27 50.68
N GLU A 516 10.80 -73.14 51.23
CA GLU A 516 11.19 -71.97 52.02
C GLU A 516 11.47 -70.72 51.17
N GLU A 517 11.93 -70.89 49.92
CA GLU A 517 12.13 -69.77 48.99
C GLU A 517 10.82 -69.18 48.49
N ASP A 518 9.79 -70.00 48.29
CA ASP A 518 8.51 -69.54 47.75
C ASP A 518 7.70 -68.77 48.79
N ALA A 519 7.86 -69.07 50.09
CA ALA A 519 7.30 -68.28 51.18
C ALA A 519 7.95 -66.88 51.33
N ARG A 520 9.27 -66.76 51.07
CA ARG A 520 9.98 -65.47 51.11
C ARG A 520 9.65 -64.58 49.90
N LYS A 521 9.50 -65.17 48.71
CA LYS A 521 9.12 -64.46 47.47
C LYS A 521 7.71 -63.84 47.57
N LEU A 522 6.79 -64.49 48.27
CA LEU A 522 5.42 -63.99 48.47
C LEU A 522 5.35 -62.75 49.38
N LYS A 523 6.12 -62.71 50.48
CA LYS A 523 6.21 -61.51 51.36
C LYS A 523 6.88 -60.32 50.66
N GLU A 524 7.91 -60.56 49.87
CA GLU A 524 8.60 -59.50 49.11
C GLU A 524 7.70 -58.85 48.03
N LEU A 525 6.81 -59.63 47.40
CA LEU A 525 5.85 -59.14 46.41
C LEU A 525 4.79 -58.22 47.02
N PHE A 526 4.32 -58.50 48.24
CA PHE A 526 3.36 -57.63 48.94
C PHE A 526 3.97 -56.29 49.34
N GLU A 527 5.23 -56.28 49.81
CA GLU A 527 5.94 -55.03 50.12
C GLU A 527 6.24 -54.18 48.88
N LYS A 528 6.68 -54.81 47.79
CA LYS A 528 6.93 -54.12 46.51
C LYS A 528 5.65 -53.47 45.99
N ASN A 529 4.51 -54.16 46.05
CA ASN A 529 3.22 -53.61 45.63
C ASN A 529 2.74 -52.45 46.51
N ARG A 530 2.99 -52.48 47.83
CA ARG A 530 2.64 -51.38 48.74
C ARG A 530 3.50 -50.14 48.48
N LYS A 531 4.80 -50.31 48.27
CA LYS A 531 5.75 -49.23 47.92
C LYS A 531 5.44 -48.63 46.54
N GLU A 532 5.05 -49.46 45.57
CA GLU A 532 4.69 -49.00 44.22
C GLU A 532 3.38 -48.19 44.20
N LYS A 533 2.41 -48.55 45.05
CA LYS A 533 1.15 -47.80 45.21
C LYS A 533 1.42 -46.40 45.78
N ILE A 534 2.24 -46.29 46.82
CA ILE A 534 2.64 -45.00 47.42
C ILE A 534 3.41 -44.13 46.40
N LEU A 535 4.25 -44.75 45.55
CA LEU A 535 4.99 -44.04 44.50
C LEU A 535 4.08 -43.55 43.37
N LYS A 536 3.07 -44.33 42.98
CA LYS A 536 2.05 -43.95 41.99
C LYS A 536 1.21 -42.77 42.50
N ASP A 537 0.85 -42.77 43.78
CA ASP A 537 0.07 -41.68 44.38
C ASP A 537 0.89 -40.38 44.46
N LYS A 538 2.16 -40.44 44.87
CA LYS A 538 3.07 -39.27 44.85
C LYS A 538 3.27 -38.71 43.44
N ARG A 539 3.48 -39.58 42.44
CA ARG A 539 3.63 -39.17 41.02
C ARG A 539 2.34 -38.57 40.47
N SER A 540 1.17 -39.08 40.87
CA SER A 540 -0.12 -38.52 40.46
C SER A 540 -0.30 -37.08 40.97
N LEU A 541 0.12 -36.82 42.21
CA LEU A 541 -0.03 -35.53 42.87
C LEU A 541 0.98 -34.49 42.34
N GLU A 542 2.20 -34.90 42.01
CA GLU A 542 3.15 -34.06 41.26
C GLU A 542 2.66 -33.75 39.85
N ASN A 543 2.13 -34.75 39.14
CA ASN A 543 1.58 -34.54 37.80
C ASN A 543 0.37 -33.60 37.81
N GLN A 544 -0.47 -33.64 38.84
CA GLN A 544 -1.54 -32.65 39.04
C GLN A 544 -0.99 -31.24 39.32
N LYS A 545 0.05 -31.09 40.15
CA LYS A 545 0.72 -29.80 40.39
C LYS A 545 1.38 -29.24 39.13
N ILE A 546 2.01 -30.09 38.33
CA ILE A 546 2.62 -29.73 37.03
C ILE A 546 1.53 -29.36 36.01
N ALA A 547 0.43 -30.10 35.96
CA ALA A 547 -0.72 -29.79 35.10
C ALA A 547 -1.36 -28.45 35.47
N ALA A 548 -1.52 -28.16 36.77
CA ALA A 548 -2.03 -26.87 37.25
C ALA A 548 -1.09 -25.71 36.90
N LYS A 549 0.24 -25.88 37.03
CA LYS A 549 1.25 -24.89 36.60
C LYS A 549 1.22 -24.70 35.07
N LYS A 550 1.12 -25.77 34.28
CA LYS A 550 0.98 -25.73 32.81
C LYS A 550 -0.32 -25.05 32.38
N ALA A 551 -1.44 -25.27 33.07
CA ALA A 551 -2.72 -24.61 32.81
C ALA A 551 -2.67 -23.10 33.11
N LYS A 552 -2.01 -22.69 34.20
CA LYS A 552 -1.76 -21.27 34.51
C LYS A 552 -0.86 -20.62 33.44
N ALA A 553 0.22 -21.28 33.02
CA ALA A 553 1.09 -20.82 31.94
C ALA A 553 0.36 -20.74 30.58
N ALA A 554 -0.51 -21.71 30.27
CA ALA A 554 -1.33 -21.70 29.06
C ALA A 554 -2.34 -20.55 29.06
N LYS A 555 -2.96 -20.21 30.20
CA LYS A 555 -3.82 -19.00 30.33
C LYS A 555 -3.04 -17.71 30.08
N ILE A 556 -1.82 -17.58 30.59
CA ILE A 556 -0.96 -16.39 30.38
C ILE A 556 -0.52 -16.30 28.91
N ASN A 557 -0.11 -17.42 28.31
CA ASN A 557 0.27 -17.49 26.91
C ASN A 557 -0.92 -17.27 25.97
N GLY A 558 -2.11 -17.77 26.31
CA GLY A 558 -3.35 -17.47 25.61
C GLY A 558 -3.66 -15.97 25.60
N ARG A 559 -3.48 -15.26 26.73
CA ARG A 559 -3.64 -13.79 26.80
C ARG A 559 -2.58 -13.03 25.99
N ARG A 560 -1.31 -13.49 25.99
CA ARG A 560 -0.25 -12.91 25.15
C ARG A 560 -0.52 -13.14 23.67
N ASN A 561 -0.91 -14.36 23.28
CA ASN A 561 -1.25 -14.72 21.91
C ASN A 561 -2.49 -13.98 21.41
N ALA A 562 -3.52 -13.80 22.24
CA ALA A 562 -4.67 -12.96 21.92
C ALA A 562 -4.28 -11.48 21.71
N ARG A 563 -3.38 -10.92 22.53
CA ARG A 563 -2.84 -9.56 22.32
C ARG A 563 -2.02 -9.44 21.04
N VAL A 564 -1.21 -10.46 20.71
CA VAL A 564 -0.43 -10.49 19.47
C VAL A 564 -1.37 -10.64 18.27
N ALA A 565 -2.35 -11.54 18.33
CA ALA A 565 -3.37 -11.73 17.30
C ALA A 565 -4.18 -10.45 17.07
N ALA A 566 -4.59 -9.74 18.13
CA ALA A 566 -5.26 -8.44 18.04
C ALA A 566 -4.36 -7.37 17.38
N LYS A 567 -3.06 -7.30 17.72
CA LYS A 567 -2.10 -6.40 17.07
C LYS A 567 -1.89 -6.75 15.59
N VAL A 568 -1.84 -8.04 15.26
CA VAL A 568 -1.72 -8.53 13.87
C VAL A 568 -3.00 -8.24 13.08
N ALA A 569 -4.18 -8.48 13.65
CA ALA A 569 -5.47 -8.16 13.06
C ALA A 569 -5.61 -6.65 12.81
N ALA A 570 -5.23 -5.81 13.77
CA ALA A 570 -5.21 -4.35 13.61
C ALA A 570 -4.23 -3.90 12.50
N LYS A 571 -3.06 -4.53 12.38
CA LYS A 571 -2.12 -4.29 11.27
C LYS A 571 -2.70 -4.76 9.93
N LYS A 572 -3.32 -5.94 9.86
CA LYS A 572 -4.01 -6.45 8.66
C LYS A 572 -5.14 -5.52 8.23
N ALA A 573 -5.97 -5.05 9.16
CA ALA A 573 -7.03 -4.07 8.88
C ALA A 573 -6.48 -2.73 8.37
N LYS A 574 -5.38 -2.22 8.93
CA LYS A 574 -4.69 -1.01 8.41
C LYS A 574 -4.13 -1.24 6.99
N ILE A 575 -3.61 -2.42 6.71
CA ILE A 575 -3.12 -2.78 5.36
C ILE A 575 -4.29 -2.91 4.39
N ALA A 576 -5.40 -3.55 4.77
CA ALA A 576 -6.63 -3.67 3.99
C ALA A 576 -7.21 -2.28 3.62
N LYS A 577 -7.32 -1.36 4.59
CA LYS A 577 -7.75 0.03 4.30
C LYS A 577 -6.81 0.75 3.32
N ARG A 578 -5.49 0.47 3.38
CA ARG A 578 -4.51 1.04 2.43
C ARG A 578 -4.61 0.42 1.04
N THR A 579 -4.82 -0.90 0.93
CA THR A 579 -4.99 -1.59 -0.34
C THR A 579 -6.31 -1.21 -0.99
N GLU A 580 -7.39 -1.08 -0.23
CA GLU A 580 -8.68 -0.60 -0.70
C GLU A 580 -8.59 0.84 -1.23
N LYS A 581 -7.95 1.75 -0.48
CA LYS A 581 -7.68 3.12 -0.97
C LYS A 581 -6.81 3.16 -2.24
N LYS A 582 -5.86 2.22 -2.37
CA LYS A 582 -5.03 2.08 -3.58
C LYS A 582 -5.86 1.54 -4.75
N ASN A 583 -6.74 0.56 -4.50
CA ASN A 583 -7.63 -0.03 -5.49
C ASN A 583 -8.68 0.99 -5.95
N ALA A 584 -9.26 1.78 -5.05
CA ALA A 584 -10.15 2.90 -5.38
C ALA A 584 -9.44 3.93 -6.27
N ARG A 585 -8.17 4.27 -5.99
CA ARG A 585 -7.36 5.13 -6.87
C ARG A 585 -7.08 4.51 -8.23
N ILE A 586 -6.88 3.20 -8.30
CA ILE A 586 -6.71 2.47 -9.57
C ILE A 586 -8.02 2.46 -10.35
N ARG A 587 -9.14 2.10 -9.74
CA ARG A 587 -10.49 2.16 -10.34
C ARG A 587 -10.80 3.56 -10.86
N ALA A 588 -10.51 4.61 -10.10
CA ALA A 588 -10.68 6.00 -10.54
C ALA A 588 -9.74 6.40 -11.71
N LYS A 589 -8.54 5.82 -11.80
CA LYS A 589 -7.66 6.01 -12.97
C LYS A 589 -8.16 5.25 -14.19
N VAL A 590 -8.67 4.04 -14.01
CA VAL A 590 -9.27 3.22 -15.06
C VAL A 590 -10.53 3.89 -15.60
N SER A 591 -11.43 4.38 -14.74
CA SER A 591 -12.63 5.10 -15.17
C SER A 591 -12.29 6.39 -15.92
N LYS A 592 -11.29 7.15 -15.46
CA LYS A 592 -10.77 8.33 -16.19
C LYS A 592 -10.14 7.96 -17.53
N LYS A 593 -9.51 6.79 -17.65
CA LYS A 593 -8.95 6.28 -18.91
C LYS A 593 -10.07 5.86 -19.86
N LYS A 594 -11.08 5.12 -19.38
CA LYS A 594 -12.29 4.74 -20.13
C LYS A 594 -13.02 5.98 -20.67
N ALA A 595 -13.32 6.95 -19.80
CA ALA A 595 -13.94 8.22 -20.22
C ALA A 595 -13.11 9.02 -21.24
N ARG A 596 -11.78 8.90 -21.24
CA ARG A 596 -10.92 9.51 -22.28
C ARG A 596 -10.99 8.75 -23.60
N ILE A 597 -11.06 7.42 -23.55
CA ILE A 597 -11.25 6.58 -24.73
C ILE A 597 -12.62 6.86 -25.35
N ASP A 598 -13.69 6.90 -24.54
CA ASP A 598 -15.05 7.19 -25.00
C ASP A 598 -15.14 8.59 -25.63
N ARG A 599 -14.49 9.61 -25.04
CA ARG A 599 -14.40 10.94 -25.64
C ARG A 599 -13.64 10.93 -26.97
N LYS A 600 -12.55 10.17 -27.09
CA LYS A 600 -11.83 10.02 -28.35
C LYS A 600 -12.69 9.33 -29.40
N ALA A 601 -13.39 8.26 -29.03
CA ALA A 601 -14.32 7.56 -29.90
C ALA A 601 -15.43 8.49 -30.40
N LYS A 602 -16.06 9.28 -29.52
CA LYS A 602 -17.05 10.31 -29.90
C LYS A 602 -16.48 11.36 -30.86
N ILE A 603 -15.24 11.81 -30.64
CA ILE A 603 -14.57 12.77 -31.55
C ILE A 603 -14.30 12.12 -32.92
N ILE A 604 -13.86 10.85 -32.95
CA ILE A 604 -13.62 10.12 -34.19
C ILE A 604 -14.93 9.91 -34.95
N ALA A 605 -16.00 9.51 -34.26
CA ALA A 605 -17.34 9.36 -34.83
C ALA A 605 -17.84 10.69 -35.42
N ALA A 606 -17.70 11.80 -34.67
CA ALA A 606 -18.07 13.14 -35.17
C ALA A 606 -17.22 13.60 -36.36
N LYS A 607 -15.95 13.16 -36.46
CA LYS A 607 -15.11 13.43 -37.64
C LYS A 607 -15.53 12.58 -38.84
N LYS A 608 -15.86 11.31 -38.62
CA LYS A 608 -16.39 10.43 -39.67
C LYS A 608 -17.72 10.96 -40.21
N SER A 609 -18.65 11.38 -39.35
CA SER A 609 -19.91 11.96 -39.79
C SER A 609 -19.73 13.29 -40.53
N LYS A 610 -18.80 14.15 -40.11
CA LYS A 610 -18.44 15.36 -40.88
C LYS A 610 -17.80 15.03 -42.24
N LYS A 611 -16.98 14.00 -42.32
CA LYS A 611 -16.39 13.56 -43.59
C LYS A 611 -17.48 13.00 -44.51
N ALA A 612 -18.40 12.19 -43.99
CA ALA A 612 -19.55 11.67 -44.73
C ALA A 612 -20.44 12.80 -45.25
N LYS A 613 -20.76 13.81 -44.43
CA LYS A 613 -21.50 15.01 -44.87
C LYS A 613 -20.80 15.75 -46.01
N ARG A 614 -19.48 15.93 -45.94
CA ARG A 614 -18.70 16.57 -47.01
C ARG A 614 -18.63 15.75 -48.30
N ILE A 615 -18.68 14.42 -48.18
CA ILE A 615 -18.73 13.54 -49.35
C ILE A 615 -20.11 13.67 -49.99
N ALA A 616 -21.19 13.54 -49.21
CA ALA A 616 -22.56 13.72 -49.69
C ALA A 616 -22.80 15.11 -50.31
N GLU A 617 -22.22 16.17 -49.72
CA GLU A 617 -22.29 17.54 -50.26
C GLU A 617 -21.56 17.67 -51.61
N LYS A 618 -20.38 17.05 -51.74
CA LYS A 618 -19.65 16.99 -53.01
C LYS A 618 -20.35 16.13 -54.06
N ASP A 619 -21.00 15.06 -53.65
CA ASP A 619 -21.76 14.20 -54.55
C ASP A 619 -23.02 14.93 -55.03
N ALA A 620 -23.72 15.66 -54.15
CA ALA A 620 -24.83 16.54 -54.54
C ALA A 620 -24.38 17.69 -55.46
N GLU A 621 -23.20 18.27 -55.22
CA GLU A 621 -22.59 19.28 -56.09
C GLU A 621 -22.24 18.70 -57.47
N ARG A 622 -21.71 17.48 -57.52
CA ARG A 622 -21.48 16.76 -58.79
C ARG A 622 -22.80 16.48 -59.52
N SER A 623 -23.86 16.08 -58.82
CA SER A 623 -25.19 15.91 -59.40
C SER A 623 -25.72 17.22 -59.98
N ARG A 624 -25.55 18.35 -59.28
CA ARG A 624 -25.92 19.69 -59.78
C ARG A 624 -25.14 20.08 -61.04
N ILE A 625 -23.84 19.82 -61.07
CA ILE A 625 -22.99 20.08 -62.24
C ILE A 625 -23.41 19.18 -63.43
N ILE A 626 -23.83 17.94 -63.18
CA ILE A 626 -24.33 17.04 -64.23
C ILE A 626 -25.68 17.53 -64.77
N THR A 627 -26.59 17.99 -63.91
CA THR A 627 -27.87 18.59 -64.35
C THR A 627 -27.67 19.91 -65.09
N GLU A 628 -26.72 20.73 -64.64
CA GLU A 628 -26.34 21.99 -65.31
C GLU A 628 -25.63 21.76 -66.64
N LYS A 629 -24.83 20.68 -66.76
CA LYS A 629 -24.25 20.25 -68.04
C LYS A 629 -25.31 19.68 -68.99
N LYS A 630 -26.37 19.05 -68.48
CA LYS A 630 -27.52 18.62 -69.30
C LYS A 630 -28.33 19.82 -69.81
N SER A 631 -28.60 20.83 -68.97
CA SER A 631 -29.29 22.05 -69.41
C SER A 631 -28.42 22.91 -70.35
N ARG A 632 -27.10 22.95 -70.14
CA ARG A 632 -26.17 23.59 -71.10
C ARG A 632 -26.08 22.85 -72.43
N ARG A 633 -26.22 21.53 -72.47
CA ARG A 633 -26.28 20.78 -73.74
C ARG A 633 -27.56 21.08 -74.53
N GLN A 634 -28.66 21.45 -73.87
CA GLN A 634 -29.87 21.95 -74.52
C GLN A 634 -29.76 23.43 -74.98
N GLY A 635 -28.78 24.18 -74.46
CA GLY A 635 -28.53 25.58 -74.86
C GLY A 635 -27.39 25.79 -75.86
N ILE A 636 -26.75 24.71 -76.35
CA ILE A 636 -25.61 24.78 -77.27
C ILE A 636 -26.01 24.51 -78.74
N GLU A 637 -27.26 24.14 -79.01
CA GLU A 637 -27.81 24.11 -80.38
C GLU A 637 -28.21 25.50 -80.90
N SER A 638 -28.36 26.53 -80.05
CA SER A 638 -28.72 27.89 -80.49
C SER A 638 -27.55 28.88 -80.62
N LYS A 639 -26.28 28.45 -80.48
CA LYS A 639 -25.12 29.36 -80.54
C LYS A 639 -23.98 28.90 -81.46
N LYS A 640 -24.29 28.13 -82.50
CA LYS A 640 -23.31 27.73 -83.53
C LYS A 640 -23.13 28.75 -84.68
N ASN A 641 -23.99 29.76 -84.83
CA ASN A 641 -23.93 30.68 -85.98
C ASN A 641 -23.19 32.01 -85.73
N ALA A 642 -22.66 32.28 -84.53
CA ALA A 642 -21.96 33.55 -84.23
C ALA A 642 -20.42 33.46 -84.21
N ALA A 643 -19.84 32.27 -84.48
CA ALA A 643 -18.42 32.01 -84.27
C ALA A 643 -17.54 32.15 -85.53
N VAL A 644 -18.12 32.42 -86.70
CA VAL A 644 -17.38 32.51 -87.97
C VAL A 644 -16.87 33.93 -88.25
N GLU A 645 -17.59 34.98 -87.85
CA GLU A 645 -17.13 36.37 -88.07
C GLU A 645 -16.01 36.82 -87.11
N ALA A 646 -15.91 36.26 -85.91
CA ALA A 646 -14.94 36.69 -84.91
C ALA A 646 -13.48 36.31 -85.24
N LYS A 647 -13.27 35.38 -86.19
CA LYS A 647 -11.92 34.91 -86.57
C LYS A 647 -11.18 35.87 -87.51
N LYS A 648 -11.87 36.76 -88.24
CA LYS A 648 -11.20 37.72 -89.16
C LYS A 648 -10.65 38.97 -88.44
N ARG A 649 -11.23 39.39 -87.30
CA ARG A 649 -10.74 40.55 -86.50
C ARG A 649 -9.55 40.24 -85.56
N ALA A 650 -9.13 38.98 -85.46
CA ALA A 650 -8.10 38.54 -84.51
C ALA A 650 -6.64 38.65 -85.01
N LYS A 651 -6.42 39.00 -86.29
CA LYS A 651 -5.08 39.06 -86.88
C LYS A 651 -4.41 40.45 -86.75
N LEU A 652 -5.18 41.54 -86.63
CA LEU A 652 -4.63 42.90 -86.47
C LEU A 652 -4.31 43.28 -85.00
N ASN A 653 -5.00 42.67 -84.01
CA ASN A 653 -4.86 43.02 -82.58
C ASN A 653 -3.67 42.36 -81.85
N ARG A 654 -2.85 41.56 -82.55
CA ARG A 654 -1.72 40.83 -81.93
C ARG A 654 -0.55 41.74 -81.54
N GLY A 655 -0.36 42.88 -82.21
CA GLY A 655 0.68 43.85 -81.87
C GLY A 655 0.39 44.66 -80.60
N ILE A 656 -0.86 45.10 -80.41
CA ILE A 656 -1.28 45.90 -79.24
C ILE A 656 -1.40 45.02 -77.98
N ALA A 657 -1.76 43.74 -78.13
CA ALA A 657 -1.86 42.80 -77.01
C ALA A 657 -0.48 42.45 -76.39
N ALA A 658 0.60 42.43 -77.20
CA ALA A 658 1.95 42.15 -76.71
C ALA A 658 2.49 43.29 -75.81
N LYS A 659 2.17 44.56 -76.14
CA LYS A 659 2.55 45.73 -75.33
C LYS A 659 1.75 45.81 -74.03
N LYS A 660 0.42 45.60 -74.07
CA LYS A 660 -0.42 45.49 -72.85
C LYS A 660 -0.06 44.29 -71.96
N ALA A 661 0.46 43.20 -72.53
CA ALA A 661 0.92 42.05 -71.75
C ALA A 661 2.25 42.30 -71.02
N ARG A 662 3.14 43.17 -71.54
CA ARG A 662 4.35 43.63 -70.83
C ARG A 662 3.98 44.56 -69.68
N GLU A 663 3.13 45.55 -69.91
CA GLU A 663 2.64 46.46 -68.86
C GLU A 663 1.86 45.72 -67.76
N ALA A 664 1.07 44.70 -68.12
CA ALA A 664 0.37 43.86 -67.14
C ALA A 664 1.32 42.99 -66.30
N ARG A 665 2.48 42.59 -66.83
CA ARG A 665 3.50 41.85 -66.07
C ARG A 665 4.24 42.77 -65.11
N GLU A 666 4.55 44.00 -65.52
CA GLU A 666 5.18 45.00 -64.65
C GLU A 666 4.25 45.44 -63.52
N ARG A 667 2.97 45.74 -63.80
CA ARG A 667 1.96 46.02 -62.76
C ARG A 667 1.79 44.85 -61.78
N LYS A 668 1.92 43.61 -62.25
CA LYS A 668 1.84 42.41 -61.39
C LYS A 668 3.09 42.26 -60.52
N ILE A 669 4.26 42.58 -61.04
CA ILE A 669 5.52 42.61 -60.26
C ILE A 669 5.45 43.73 -59.21
N GLU A 670 4.89 44.89 -59.53
CA GLU A 670 4.67 45.98 -58.57
C GLU A 670 3.61 45.63 -57.52
N GLU A 671 2.48 45.03 -57.91
CA GLU A 671 1.48 44.51 -56.97
C GLU A 671 2.08 43.46 -56.02
N ASP A 672 2.93 42.56 -56.54
CA ASP A 672 3.57 41.53 -55.72
C ASP A 672 4.63 42.13 -54.80
N LYS A 673 5.36 43.18 -55.23
CA LYS A 673 6.23 43.98 -54.36
C LYS A 673 5.42 44.73 -53.29
N PHE A 674 4.24 45.26 -53.62
CA PHE A 674 3.36 45.94 -52.69
C PHE A 674 2.73 44.98 -51.67
N LYS A 675 2.26 43.80 -52.12
CA LYS A 675 1.79 42.71 -51.25
C LYS A 675 2.91 42.19 -50.35
N ALA A 676 4.13 42.04 -50.86
CA ALA A 676 5.29 41.65 -50.05
C ALA A 676 5.64 42.69 -48.98
N LYS A 677 5.57 43.99 -49.30
CA LYS A 677 5.73 45.08 -48.31
C LYS A 677 4.60 45.07 -47.28
N ALA A 678 3.35 44.90 -47.69
CA ALA A 678 2.20 44.80 -46.79
C ALA A 678 2.28 43.56 -45.86
N ASP A 679 2.76 42.42 -46.36
CA ASP A 679 2.98 41.20 -45.58
C ASP A 679 4.17 41.31 -44.62
N ALA A 680 5.24 42.01 -45.03
CA ALA A 680 6.36 42.36 -44.16
C ALA A 680 5.91 43.28 -43.02
N GLU A 681 5.05 44.26 -43.30
CA GLU A 681 4.49 45.15 -42.29
C GLU A 681 3.51 44.41 -41.36
N ASN A 682 2.65 43.54 -41.90
CA ASN A 682 1.75 42.71 -41.12
C ASN A 682 2.51 41.73 -40.22
N THR A 683 3.63 41.18 -40.68
CA THR A 683 4.51 40.35 -39.84
C THR A 683 5.23 41.18 -38.76
N ARG A 684 5.61 42.44 -39.04
CA ARG A 684 6.12 43.39 -38.03
C ARG A 684 5.06 43.73 -36.98
N ARG A 685 3.82 44.05 -37.37
CA ARG A 685 2.66 44.28 -36.47
C ARG A 685 2.34 43.02 -35.64
N ARG A 686 2.42 41.81 -36.23
CA ARG A 686 2.29 40.54 -35.51
C ARG A 686 3.42 40.30 -34.51
N ARG A 687 4.66 40.68 -34.82
CA ARG A 687 5.81 40.57 -33.89
C ARG A 687 5.66 41.56 -32.72
N LEU A 688 5.21 42.79 -32.98
CA LEU A 688 4.96 43.80 -31.94
C LEU A 688 3.79 43.44 -31.04
N SER A 689 2.67 42.95 -31.58
CA SER A 689 1.55 42.43 -30.78
C SER A 689 1.93 41.16 -30.01
N ALA A 690 2.78 40.28 -30.56
CA ALA A 690 3.35 39.15 -29.84
C ALA A 690 4.27 39.58 -28.68
N LYS A 691 5.04 40.67 -28.83
CA LYS A 691 5.83 41.28 -27.74
C LYS A 691 4.91 41.88 -26.67
N ARG A 692 3.91 42.70 -27.04
CA ARG A 692 2.91 43.26 -26.09
C ARG A 692 2.15 42.18 -25.33
N THR A 693 1.71 41.11 -26.01
CA THR A 693 1.03 39.99 -25.33
C THR A 693 1.95 39.17 -24.43
N LYS A 694 3.26 39.07 -24.73
CA LYS A 694 4.25 38.47 -23.82
C LYS A 694 4.49 39.31 -22.57
N VAL A 695 4.53 40.64 -22.69
CA VAL A 695 4.67 41.57 -21.56
C VAL A 695 3.41 41.48 -20.67
N MET A 696 2.22 41.65 -21.26
CA MET A 696 0.95 41.49 -20.54
C MET A 696 0.79 40.11 -19.88
N ALA A 697 1.30 39.04 -20.50
CA ALA A 697 1.30 37.71 -19.90
C ALA A 697 2.29 37.58 -18.73
N ARG A 698 3.43 38.30 -18.77
CA ARG A 698 4.39 38.36 -17.65
C ARG A 698 3.79 39.13 -16.48
N ASP A 699 3.12 40.26 -16.73
CA ASP A 699 2.52 41.09 -15.68
C ASP A 699 1.30 40.41 -15.06
N LYS A 700 0.46 39.79 -15.89
CA LYS A 700 -0.60 38.91 -15.39
C LYS A 700 -0.07 37.75 -14.55
N LYS A 701 1.07 37.16 -14.93
CA LYS A 701 1.71 36.08 -14.13
C LYS A 701 2.32 36.61 -12.83
N LYS A 702 2.80 37.86 -12.79
CA LYS A 702 3.23 38.53 -11.55
C LYS A 702 2.02 38.81 -10.64
N ALA A 703 0.92 39.34 -11.19
CA ALA A 703 -0.33 39.57 -10.48
C ALA A 703 -0.93 38.27 -9.92
N ASP A 704 -1.02 37.22 -10.74
CA ASP A 704 -1.49 35.88 -10.33
C ASP A 704 -0.60 35.29 -9.22
N ARG A 705 0.72 35.52 -9.27
CA ARG A 705 1.66 35.11 -8.20
C ARG A 705 1.46 35.90 -6.92
N LYS A 706 1.16 37.20 -7.00
CA LYS A 706 0.86 38.06 -5.84
C LYS A 706 -0.46 37.59 -5.19
N ALA A 707 -1.52 37.43 -5.98
CA ALA A 707 -2.81 36.89 -5.54
C ALA A 707 -2.70 35.47 -4.95
N MET A 708 -1.88 34.58 -5.54
CA MET A 708 -1.67 33.22 -5.01
C MET A 708 -0.89 33.23 -3.68
N LYS A 709 0.09 34.12 -3.51
CA LYS A 709 0.80 34.30 -2.24
C LYS A 709 -0.14 34.84 -1.16
N GLU A 710 -1.00 35.78 -1.51
CA GLU A 710 -1.97 36.37 -0.60
C GLU A 710 -3.07 35.37 -0.18
N ALA A 711 -3.61 34.61 -1.14
CA ALA A 711 -4.51 33.49 -0.85
C ALA A 711 -3.84 32.41 0.01
N SER A 712 -2.52 32.17 -0.17
CA SER A 712 -1.75 31.26 0.68
C SER A 712 -1.50 31.81 2.09
N ARG A 713 -1.41 33.13 2.26
CA ARG A 713 -1.35 33.78 3.58
C ARG A 713 -2.69 33.67 4.30
N ARG A 714 -3.80 34.09 3.66
CA ARG A 714 -5.16 33.97 4.21
C ARG A 714 -5.53 32.52 4.54
N GLY A 715 -5.14 31.57 3.69
CA GLY A 715 -5.34 30.14 3.96
C GLY A 715 -4.50 29.58 5.13
N ARG A 716 -3.33 30.17 5.42
CA ARG A 716 -2.52 29.81 6.60
C ARG A 716 -3.07 30.43 7.88
N GLU A 717 -3.59 31.65 7.81
CA GLU A 717 -4.26 32.32 8.92
C GLU A 717 -5.55 31.59 9.32
N LEU A 718 -6.40 31.23 8.36
CA LEU A 718 -7.60 30.40 8.60
C LEU A 718 -7.25 29.03 9.20
N ASN A 719 -6.13 28.42 8.78
CA ASN A 719 -5.68 27.14 9.32
C ASN A 719 -5.00 27.29 10.70
N ARG A 720 -4.47 28.46 11.03
CA ARG A 720 -4.00 28.78 12.40
C ARG A 720 -5.19 29.00 13.31
N LYS A 721 -6.19 29.79 12.89
CA LYS A 721 -7.43 30.06 13.64
C LYS A 721 -8.18 28.77 13.94
N THR A 722 -8.43 27.93 12.93
CA THR A 722 -9.10 26.62 13.13
C THR A 722 -8.31 25.65 14.03
N LYS A 723 -6.97 25.73 14.07
CA LYS A 723 -6.17 24.93 15.02
C LYS A 723 -6.23 25.45 16.45
N ILE A 724 -6.31 26.77 16.63
CA ILE A 724 -6.51 27.41 17.92
C ILE A 724 -7.90 27.06 18.43
N ASP A 725 -8.93 27.22 17.61
CA ASP A 725 -10.32 26.87 17.94
C ASP A 725 -10.48 25.38 18.26
N ALA A 726 -9.83 24.50 17.49
CA ALA A 726 -9.84 23.07 17.77
C ALA A 726 -9.09 22.68 19.05
N LYS A 727 -8.05 23.43 19.44
CA LYS A 727 -7.37 23.26 20.75
C LYS A 727 -8.27 23.77 21.88
N ALA A 728 -8.92 24.91 21.71
CA ALA A 728 -9.87 25.46 22.67
C ALA A 728 -11.05 24.49 22.90
N ALA A 729 -11.65 23.95 21.83
CA ALA A 729 -12.72 22.95 21.93
C ALA A 729 -12.29 21.65 22.63
N LYS A 730 -11.05 21.19 22.41
CA LYS A 730 -10.47 20.04 23.13
C LYS A 730 -10.23 20.32 24.61
N ASN A 731 -9.84 21.54 24.95
CA ASN A 731 -9.67 21.93 26.34
C ASN A 731 -11.02 22.08 27.04
N ALA A 732 -12.01 22.72 26.39
CA ALA A 732 -13.37 22.84 26.90
C ALA A 732 -14.03 21.47 27.14
N THR A 733 -13.85 20.50 26.23
CA THR A 733 -14.36 19.13 26.42
C THR A 733 -13.65 18.41 27.57
N LYS A 734 -12.34 18.59 27.75
CA LYS A 734 -11.60 18.06 28.93
C LYS A 734 -12.10 18.67 30.24
N ILE A 735 -12.36 19.97 30.27
CA ILE A 735 -12.89 20.68 31.45
C ILE A 735 -14.29 20.15 31.77
N ARG A 736 -15.18 20.05 30.79
CA ARG A 736 -16.53 19.46 30.97
C ARG A 736 -16.48 18.02 31.51
N ALA A 737 -15.57 17.19 30.99
CA ALA A 737 -15.39 15.83 31.50
C ALA A 737 -14.91 15.79 32.96
N ARG A 738 -13.97 16.67 33.33
CA ARG A 738 -13.51 16.79 34.73
C ARG A 738 -14.63 17.25 35.67
N LEU A 739 -15.44 18.22 35.24
CA LEU A 739 -16.60 18.69 36.00
C LEU A 739 -17.66 17.60 36.16
N LYS A 740 -17.92 16.80 35.11
CA LYS A 740 -18.83 15.67 35.18
C LYS A 740 -18.37 14.63 36.21
N ILE A 741 -17.09 14.25 36.18
CA ILE A 741 -16.50 13.31 37.16
C ILE A 741 -16.58 13.88 38.58
N LYS A 742 -16.33 15.19 38.78
CA LYS A 742 -16.48 15.84 40.09
C LYS A 742 -17.93 15.77 40.59
N ARG A 743 -18.92 16.03 39.73
CA ARG A 743 -20.35 15.92 40.08
C ARG A 743 -20.74 14.49 40.42
N GLU A 744 -20.34 13.50 39.62
CA GLU A 744 -20.61 12.08 39.88
C GLU A 744 -19.99 11.62 41.22
N LYS A 745 -18.78 12.09 41.56
CA LYS A 745 -18.17 11.82 42.87
C LYS A 745 -18.91 12.48 44.02
N LYS A 746 -19.46 13.69 43.82
CA LYS A 746 -20.26 14.39 44.84
C LYS A 746 -21.57 13.64 45.10
N ILE A 747 -22.28 13.27 44.03
CA ILE A 747 -23.51 12.47 44.11
C ILE A 747 -23.24 11.13 44.82
N ALA A 748 -22.17 10.43 44.46
CA ALA A 748 -21.82 9.16 45.12
C ALA A 748 -21.46 9.33 46.62
N LYS A 749 -20.90 10.48 47.02
CA LYS A 749 -20.66 10.78 48.44
C LYS A 749 -21.96 11.06 49.18
N GLU A 750 -22.85 11.85 48.59
CA GLU A 750 -24.19 12.16 49.14
C GLU A 750 -25.03 10.89 49.27
N GLU A 751 -25.00 10.01 48.28
CA GLU A 751 -25.70 8.72 48.30
C GLU A 751 -25.16 7.79 49.40
N LYS A 752 -23.83 7.72 49.57
CA LYS A 752 -23.22 7.00 50.70
C LYS A 752 -23.63 7.58 52.05
N ALA A 753 -23.74 8.90 52.17
CA ALA A 753 -24.21 9.55 53.39
C ALA A 753 -25.68 9.21 53.67
N ARG A 754 -26.55 9.25 52.64
CA ARG A 754 -27.96 8.83 52.76
C ARG A 754 -28.10 7.38 53.21
N VAL A 755 -27.30 6.46 52.66
CA VAL A 755 -27.30 5.05 53.08
C VAL A 755 -26.81 4.87 54.53
N ARG A 756 -25.86 5.69 54.99
CA ARG A 756 -25.44 5.67 56.40
C ARG A 756 -26.56 6.16 57.32
N LEU A 757 -27.21 7.26 56.96
CA LEU A 757 -28.35 7.81 57.73
C LEU A 757 -29.52 6.82 57.77
N SER A 758 -29.85 6.16 56.67
CA SER A 758 -30.91 5.15 56.65
C SER A 758 -30.58 3.93 57.52
N ARG A 759 -29.32 3.48 57.55
CA ARG A 759 -28.86 2.43 58.47
C ARG A 759 -28.95 2.84 59.93
N ILE A 760 -28.60 4.08 60.26
CA ILE A 760 -28.72 4.61 61.63
C ILE A 760 -30.21 4.64 62.03
N ALA A 761 -31.08 5.15 61.16
CA ALA A 761 -32.52 5.17 61.40
C ALA A 761 -33.11 3.76 61.57
N ALA A 762 -32.68 2.79 60.76
CA ALA A 762 -33.10 1.39 60.88
C ALA A 762 -32.67 0.78 62.23
N LYS A 763 -31.41 0.99 62.64
CA LYS A 763 -30.92 0.54 63.95
C LYS A 763 -31.68 1.20 65.12
N LYS A 764 -32.06 2.47 64.98
CA LYS A 764 -32.87 3.17 65.98
C LYS A 764 -34.25 2.52 66.11
N ARG A 765 -34.92 2.24 64.97
CA ARG A 765 -36.20 1.51 64.95
C ARG A 765 -36.09 0.11 65.54
N GLU A 766 -35.03 -0.64 65.23
CA GLU A 766 -34.78 -1.96 65.84
C GLU A 766 -34.65 -1.87 67.36
N ARG A 767 -33.95 -0.84 67.88
CA ARG A 767 -33.86 -0.61 69.33
C ARG A 767 -35.21 -0.27 69.93
N GLU A 768 -35.98 0.61 69.30
CA GLU A 768 -37.34 0.97 69.74
C GLU A 768 -38.27 -0.26 69.77
N VAL A 769 -38.21 -1.12 68.75
CA VAL A 769 -38.97 -2.38 68.71
C VAL A 769 -38.52 -3.34 69.81
N LYS A 770 -37.22 -3.48 70.07
CA LYS A 770 -36.71 -4.28 71.19
C LYS A 770 -37.17 -3.75 72.55
N ILE A 771 -37.17 -2.43 72.74
CA ILE A 771 -37.66 -1.80 73.95
C ILE A 771 -39.16 -2.10 74.13
N ARG A 772 -39.95 -1.94 73.06
CA ARG A 772 -41.39 -2.27 73.09
C ARG A 772 -41.64 -3.74 73.38
N LEU A 773 -40.90 -4.67 72.76
CA LEU A 773 -41.01 -6.10 73.04
C LEU A 773 -40.66 -6.42 74.49
N LYS A 774 -39.59 -5.84 75.04
CA LYS A 774 -39.25 -5.99 76.46
C LYS A 774 -40.31 -5.40 77.38
N ALA A 775 -40.91 -4.27 77.01
CA ALA A 775 -42.01 -3.67 77.77
C ALA A 775 -43.24 -4.58 77.76
N VAL A 776 -43.60 -5.17 76.61
CA VAL A 776 -44.69 -6.13 76.48
C VAL A 776 -44.39 -7.43 77.26
N GLU A 777 -43.17 -7.95 77.21
CA GLU A 777 -42.74 -9.10 78.02
C GLU A 777 -42.78 -8.78 79.52
N ALA A 778 -42.34 -7.58 79.93
CA ALA A 778 -42.42 -7.14 81.32
C ALA A 778 -43.87 -6.96 81.77
N GLU A 779 -44.75 -6.46 80.90
CA GLU A 779 -46.18 -6.33 81.18
C GLU A 779 -46.85 -7.71 81.24
N ALA A 780 -46.49 -8.65 80.36
CA ALA A 780 -46.94 -10.03 80.42
C ALA A 780 -46.47 -10.72 81.72
N LYS A 781 -45.23 -10.47 82.16
CA LYS A 781 -44.70 -10.94 83.46
C LYS A 781 -45.37 -10.27 84.66
N ARG A 782 -45.82 -9.02 84.53
CA ARG A 782 -46.61 -8.32 85.56
C ARG A 782 -48.05 -8.86 85.62
N ARG A 783 -48.63 -9.21 84.47
CA ARG A 783 -49.94 -9.88 84.39
C ARG A 783 -49.90 -11.33 84.88
N SER A 784 -48.76 -12.03 84.76
CA SER A 784 -48.58 -13.37 85.33
C SER A 784 -48.22 -13.38 86.83
N LYS A 785 -48.00 -12.22 87.46
CA LYS A 785 -47.68 -12.07 88.89
C LYS A 785 -48.78 -11.35 89.70
N LYS A 786 -49.99 -11.18 89.14
CA LYS A 786 -51.15 -10.60 89.86
C LYS A 786 -52.38 -11.53 89.83
N LYS A 787 -52.35 -12.54 90.70
CA LYS A 787 -53.46 -12.94 91.59
C LYS A 787 -52.90 -12.69 93.01
N SER A 788 -53.03 -11.46 93.52
CA SER A 788 -53.91 -11.05 94.64
C SER A 788 -53.65 -11.83 95.95
N PRO A 789 -53.75 -11.23 97.16
CA PRO A 789 -54.57 -10.05 97.49
C PRO A 789 -53.97 -9.03 98.49
N GLU A 790 -54.73 -7.94 98.66
CA GLU A 790 -55.05 -7.24 99.91
C GLU A 790 -54.02 -6.52 100.82
N LYS A 791 -54.45 -5.29 101.18
CA LYS A 791 -54.34 -4.56 102.46
C LYS A 791 -53.04 -3.82 102.79
N ALA A 792 -53.16 -2.48 102.82
CA ALA A 792 -52.88 -1.58 103.96
C ALA A 792 -52.61 -0.16 103.39
N ASN A 793 -53.54 0.79 103.57
CA ASN A 793 -53.72 1.72 104.69
C ASN A 793 -52.73 2.92 104.67
N LYS A 794 -53.31 4.13 104.65
CA LYS A 794 -52.89 5.39 105.33
C LYS A 794 -51.45 5.91 105.05
N GLU A 795 -51.16 7.18 104.78
CA GLU A 795 -51.62 8.44 105.36
C GLU A 795 -50.92 9.63 104.66
N ASN A 796 -51.56 10.81 104.70
CA ASN A 796 -51.03 12.19 104.72
C ASN A 796 -50.31 12.81 103.50
N HIS A 797 -50.86 13.84 102.83
CA HIS A 797 -50.94 15.28 103.20
C HIS A 797 -49.56 15.88 103.53
N THR A 798 -48.90 16.64 102.63
CA THR A 798 -48.94 18.11 102.44
C THR A 798 -47.63 18.42 101.65
N ILE A 799 -47.45 19.34 100.70
CA ILE A 799 -47.58 20.81 100.61
C ILE A 799 -47.51 21.09 99.09
N GLY A 800 -48.49 21.75 98.47
CA GLY A 800 -48.53 23.20 98.35
C GLY A 800 -47.85 23.65 97.05
N SER A 801 -48.63 24.00 96.02
CA SER A 801 -48.93 25.41 95.66
C SER A 801 -47.73 26.04 94.94
N LYS A 802 -47.83 26.58 93.72
CA LYS A 802 -48.86 27.48 93.17
C LYS A 802 -48.42 27.69 91.70
N GLU A 803 -49.25 27.36 90.70
CA GLU A 803 -50.09 28.31 89.96
C GLU A 803 -49.78 29.80 90.17
N TRP A 804 -49.97 30.59 89.11
CA TRP A 804 -49.64 32.03 88.97
C TRP A 804 -48.16 32.32 88.74
N PHE A 805 -47.68 32.74 87.58
CA PHE A 805 -48.19 33.68 86.59
C PHE A 805 -47.79 33.13 85.21
N LYS A 806 -48.65 32.93 84.21
CA LYS A 806 -49.62 33.88 83.67
C LYS A 806 -49.03 35.28 83.40
N ALA A 807 -47.89 35.32 82.71
CA ALA A 807 -47.55 36.44 81.84
C ALA A 807 -46.77 35.87 80.65
N MET A 808 -47.37 35.78 79.46
CA MET A 808 -47.52 36.92 78.55
C MET A 808 -46.21 37.65 78.30
N ASN A 809 -46.00 37.87 77.00
CA ASN A 809 -45.04 38.77 76.36
C ASN A 809 -43.69 38.12 76.07
N LYS A 810 -43.28 37.92 74.81
CA LYS A 810 -43.71 38.62 73.59
C LYS A 810 -43.15 37.86 72.38
N ARG A 811 -44.08 37.54 71.46
CA ARG A 811 -43.92 37.27 70.01
C ARG A 811 -43.01 36.14 69.55
#